data_AF-A2DUW0-F1
#
_entry.id   AF-A2DUW0-F1
#
_cell.length_a   1.000
_cell.length_b   1.000
_cell.length_c   1.000
_cell.angle_alpha   90.00
_cell.angle_beta   90.00
_cell.angle_gamma   90.00
#
_symmetry.space_group_name_H-M   'P 1'
#
loop_
_entity.id
_entity.type
_entity.pdbx_description
1 polymer ?
#
loop_
_entity_poly.entity_id
_entity_poly.type
_entity_poly.pdbx_seq_one_letter_code
_entity_poly.pdbx_strand_id
1 'polypeptide(L)'
;MFLTLLYYINIPQPHGYESLPCGANIDGYIYNFEGVANNANEIDFGNATIVFSICQQLSEDRFIEGTYKAGISSVLFPGNKAESYFYGYTGTQYAEFNDNSDPNKGVNLIYYYSNIQDNIKRVTVLSIEYDEKEDFKCESVNYFEDISYINIKIKSKFAKPTKSPVPEEEYYQANCLVYSPAKDGKHYMTNLNLFNYQNGYVLESGENLIFYQPCSTMKCPASYSCNTNQSSAWVCKNQSCISYGTTMNPMDYVYRNDSFTVKYTESSQSLTVKYQCDRDGFLHSPDFTNAEISGNNLSISANILDICNPVRGSKNVYHFDKLNYDAKVDLNNKKYIGQTEFNLSDTFDLAYQPKVFANPVDILPCPEGYKCSGHRPSHGWLCYQNDTKRCLNIWHADEVPKTSYNNKSLYAKVTLVYNGESDIQSIVNFKCNARPPIQDDEIAWLPNKTVKYYEKYNYFLYQFNSKDTCSMTWDFPDFDYQLPSSTSYPPQYIYESNGTHSIKIDLSSIFMFDVNSLCKTTMDYRKESLLFISPFADFGCPIAGACKSINKSDGYICTSRNDNPRCIPIMYLQEGYSYEFTKQGLNDGITIKFRGTDYITLSVRVECKKSSRYVIYDEPNIFHVHASSDGACVRPYIDPTPPPEPYVPPSTPKTETVESYEIKGENETMKVTESTEIRGHVLLKGEMADQLANFYAYPGSAKRPEGNPETFGVNNASVWKCWMAPKTSPFTCINVADARYGYKVEGNNVTIGGGHSGSSVTLSFVCSGKKEGPRHFNEHGVFRNNNYHLIVETPELCEWYDDDGSTSLWWIWLIPMTLALVFFLYIVIGSLVVKRRTGHWNVPNRNFWIDLTKSCSSCKCCRGNYSEISKDTDLILSSSFT
;
A
#
# COMPACT_ATOMS: atom_id res chain seq x y z
N MET A 1 66.59 -21.83 -8.74
CA MET A 1 67.06 -21.96 -10.14
C MET A 1 66.13 -22.96 -10.82
N PHE A 2 65.50 -22.54 -11.93
CA PHE A 2 64.24 -23.07 -12.53
C PHE A 2 62.93 -22.68 -11.83
N LEU A 3 62.68 -21.38 -11.77
CA LEU A 3 61.32 -20.82 -11.62
C LEU A 3 61.29 -19.41 -12.21
N THR A 4 61.49 -19.31 -13.53
CA THR A 4 61.16 -18.14 -14.37
C THR A 4 61.45 -18.50 -15.83
N LEU A 5 60.39 -18.85 -16.58
CA LEU A 5 60.18 -18.64 -18.03
C LEU A 5 59.09 -19.60 -18.51
N LEU A 6 57.85 -19.14 -18.54
CA LEU A 6 56.94 -19.34 -19.68
C LEU A 6 55.81 -18.32 -19.58
N TYR A 7 55.91 -17.37 -20.48
CA TYR A 7 55.01 -16.26 -20.78
C TYR A 7 53.87 -16.79 -21.67
N TYR A 8 52.65 -16.27 -21.45
CA TYR A 8 51.62 -15.96 -22.45
C TYR A 8 50.85 -17.10 -23.12
N ILE A 9 49.75 -17.52 -22.47
CA ILE A 9 48.45 -17.56 -23.14
C ILE A 9 47.50 -16.74 -22.26
N ASN A 10 47.11 -15.56 -22.74
CA ASN A 10 46.03 -14.76 -22.17
C ASN A 10 44.74 -15.57 -22.29
N ILE A 11 44.36 -16.22 -21.20
CA ILE A 11 42.96 -16.59 -20.98
C ILE A 11 42.33 -15.31 -20.42
N PRO A 12 41.35 -14.69 -21.11
CA PRO A 12 40.65 -13.56 -20.53
C PRO A 12 40.00 -14.04 -19.23
N GLN A 13 40.44 -13.49 -18.11
CA GLN A 13 39.67 -13.63 -16.87
C GLN A 13 38.28 -13.02 -17.12
N PRO A 14 37.21 -13.60 -16.57
CA PRO A 14 35.90 -12.95 -16.64
C PRO A 14 36.07 -11.57 -16.01
N HIS A 15 35.84 -10.53 -16.81
CA HIS A 15 35.97 -9.14 -16.41
C HIS A 15 35.18 -8.92 -15.11
N GLY A 16 35.88 -8.77 -13.99
CA GLY A 16 35.30 -8.05 -12.87
C GLY A 16 34.93 -6.67 -13.40
N TYR A 17 33.68 -6.26 -13.21
CA TYR A 17 33.19 -4.96 -13.68
C TYR A 17 34.12 -3.86 -13.16
N GLU A 18 34.98 -3.33 -14.03
CA GLU A 18 35.64 -2.06 -13.82
C GLU A 18 34.51 -1.04 -13.62
N SER A 19 34.52 -0.36 -12.47
CA SER A 19 33.67 0.81 -12.28
C SER A 19 34.01 1.77 -13.41
N LEU A 20 33.10 2.00 -14.36
CA LEU A 20 33.30 3.01 -15.40
C LEU A 20 33.49 4.35 -14.68
N PRO A 21 34.73 4.87 -14.59
CA PRO A 21 35.01 6.05 -13.75
C PRO A 21 34.33 7.30 -14.34
N CYS A 22 33.98 7.24 -15.63
CA CYS A 22 33.19 8.25 -16.31
C CYS A 22 31.95 7.65 -16.97
N GLY A 23 31.00 7.20 -16.16
CA GLY A 23 29.71 6.73 -16.61
C GLY A 23 28.60 6.92 -15.58
N ALA A 24 27.37 6.72 -16.01
CA ALA A 24 26.19 6.73 -15.15
C ALA A 24 25.40 5.44 -15.37
N ASN A 25 24.92 4.81 -14.29
CA ASN A 25 23.98 3.70 -14.38
C ASN A 25 22.64 4.14 -13.79
N ILE A 26 21.64 4.35 -14.65
CA ILE A 26 20.31 4.82 -14.26
C ILE A 26 19.32 3.71 -14.63
N ASP A 27 18.69 3.07 -13.64
CA ASP A 27 17.72 1.99 -13.86
C ASP A 27 18.23 0.85 -14.78
N GLY A 28 19.52 0.53 -14.71
CA GLY A 28 20.14 -0.50 -15.55
C GLY A 28 20.53 -0.03 -16.95
N TYR A 29 20.45 1.27 -17.24
CA TYR A 29 20.99 1.88 -18.45
C TYR A 29 22.33 2.54 -18.15
N ILE A 30 23.39 2.05 -18.79
CA ILE A 30 24.75 2.54 -18.66
C ILE A 30 25.01 3.59 -19.72
N TYR A 31 25.35 4.80 -19.30
CA TYR A 31 25.90 5.86 -20.11
C TYR A 31 27.41 5.89 -19.90
N ASN A 32 28.20 5.93 -20.98
CA ASN A 32 29.67 5.96 -20.90
C ASN A 32 30.20 7.22 -21.57
N PHE A 33 30.78 8.10 -20.76
CA PHE A 33 31.33 9.40 -21.14
C PHE A 33 32.86 9.43 -21.21
N GLU A 34 33.52 8.27 -21.12
CA GLU A 34 34.99 8.19 -21.15
C GLU A 34 35.60 8.84 -22.40
N GLY A 35 34.89 8.79 -23.54
CA GLY A 35 35.32 9.44 -24.78
C GLY A 35 35.32 10.97 -24.74
N VAL A 36 34.65 11.60 -23.77
CA VAL A 36 34.61 13.07 -23.56
C VAL A 36 35.25 13.51 -22.24
N ALA A 37 35.66 12.56 -21.39
CA ALA A 37 36.14 12.83 -20.04
C ALA A 37 37.48 13.60 -19.99
N ASN A 38 38.36 13.37 -20.96
CA ASN A 38 39.74 13.84 -20.91
C ASN A 38 39.94 15.32 -21.30
N ASN A 39 38.86 16.01 -21.70
CA ASN A 39 38.95 17.37 -22.20
C ASN A 39 38.18 18.33 -21.30
N ALA A 40 38.88 19.31 -20.73
CA ALA A 40 38.22 20.49 -20.19
C ALA A 40 37.59 21.28 -21.35
N ASN A 41 36.32 21.61 -21.19
CA ASN A 41 35.52 22.39 -22.11
C ASN A 41 35.42 23.82 -21.61
N GLU A 42 35.68 24.79 -22.47
CA GLU A 42 35.58 26.22 -22.18
C GLU A 42 34.48 26.82 -23.06
N ILE A 43 33.52 27.50 -22.44
CA ILE A 43 32.41 28.14 -23.14
C ILE A 43 32.28 29.58 -22.67
N ASP A 44 32.38 30.52 -23.61
CA ASP A 44 32.07 31.92 -23.38
C ASP A 44 30.56 32.16 -23.54
N PHE A 45 29.95 32.84 -22.56
CA PHE A 45 28.55 33.25 -22.60
C PHE A 45 28.39 34.65 -21.98
N GLY A 46 27.94 35.61 -22.79
CA GLY A 46 27.88 37.01 -22.38
C GLY A 46 29.27 37.57 -22.08
N ASN A 47 29.49 38.05 -20.86
CA ASN A 47 30.78 38.54 -20.36
C ASN A 47 31.49 37.52 -19.47
N ALA A 48 31.05 36.27 -19.40
CA ALA A 48 31.63 35.24 -18.54
C ALA A 48 32.11 34.03 -19.35
N THR A 49 33.03 33.28 -18.77
CA THR A 49 33.54 32.03 -19.32
C THR A 49 33.35 30.92 -18.30
N ILE A 50 32.72 29.80 -18.68
CA ILE A 50 32.71 28.59 -17.85
C ILE A 50 33.72 27.58 -18.39
N VAL A 51 34.54 27.04 -17.50
CA VAL A 51 35.42 25.91 -17.76
C VAL A 51 34.89 24.72 -16.97
N PHE A 52 34.66 23.58 -17.62
CA PHE A 52 34.15 22.37 -16.96
C PHE A 52 34.70 21.11 -17.59
N SER A 53 34.71 20.01 -16.84
CA SER A 53 35.06 18.69 -17.33
C SER A 53 34.00 17.67 -16.94
N ILE A 54 33.82 16.64 -17.77
CA ILE A 54 32.87 15.56 -17.54
C ILE A 54 33.59 14.41 -16.82
N CYS A 55 33.10 14.08 -15.63
CA CYS A 55 33.64 13.06 -14.72
C CYS A 55 35.10 13.22 -14.27
N GLN A 56 35.81 14.27 -14.68
CA GLN A 56 37.19 14.53 -14.27
C GLN A 56 37.32 15.90 -13.64
N GLN A 57 38.35 16.04 -12.79
CA GLN A 57 38.67 17.32 -12.19
C GLN A 57 39.38 18.17 -13.24
N LEU A 58 39.22 19.47 -13.16
CA LEU A 58 39.97 20.41 -13.97
C LEU A 58 41.45 20.36 -13.57
N SER A 59 42.34 20.43 -14.56
CA SER A 59 43.77 20.53 -14.34
C SER A 59 44.16 21.90 -13.77
N GLU A 60 45.26 21.96 -13.02
CA GLU A 60 45.70 23.17 -12.30
C GLU A 60 45.92 24.39 -13.22
N ASP A 61 46.34 24.17 -14.47
CA ASP A 61 46.51 25.22 -15.49
C ASP A 61 45.20 25.91 -15.92
N ARG A 62 44.06 25.37 -15.51
CA ARG A 62 42.73 25.95 -15.77
C ARG A 62 42.25 26.92 -14.70
N PHE A 63 43.05 27.15 -13.66
CA PHE A 63 42.73 28.03 -12.55
C PHE A 63 43.57 29.31 -12.62
N ILE A 64 43.09 30.38 -11.98
CA ILE A 64 43.94 31.53 -11.68
C ILE A 64 45.02 31.05 -10.70
N GLU A 65 46.27 31.48 -10.91
CA GLU A 65 47.41 31.08 -10.07
C GLU A 65 47.07 31.21 -8.57
N GLY A 66 47.23 30.11 -7.83
CA GLY A 66 46.92 30.05 -6.38
C GLY A 66 45.46 29.77 -6.00
N THR A 67 44.54 29.60 -6.97
CA THR A 67 43.12 29.27 -6.70
C THR A 67 42.75 27.81 -6.92
N TYR A 68 43.72 26.97 -7.30
CA TYR A 68 43.47 25.54 -7.55
C TYR A 68 42.93 24.82 -6.31
N LYS A 69 41.88 24.04 -6.53
CA LYS A 69 41.36 23.07 -5.56
C LYS A 69 41.17 21.73 -6.27
N ALA A 70 41.69 20.66 -5.66
CA ALA A 70 41.50 19.31 -6.19
C ALA A 70 40.00 18.96 -6.22
N GLY A 71 39.60 18.14 -7.19
CA GLY A 71 38.22 17.65 -7.34
C GLY A 71 37.23 18.61 -7.99
N ILE A 72 37.59 19.87 -8.27
CA ILE A 72 36.67 20.81 -8.95
C ILE A 72 36.40 20.36 -10.39
N SER A 73 35.13 20.18 -10.75
CA SER A 73 34.70 19.81 -12.11
C SER A 73 34.26 21.00 -12.96
N SER A 74 33.87 22.13 -12.35
CA SER A 74 33.46 23.33 -13.08
C SER A 74 33.78 24.64 -12.35
N VAL A 75 34.25 25.62 -13.10
CA VAL A 75 34.68 26.95 -12.66
C VAL A 75 34.08 28.00 -13.59
N LEU A 76 33.48 29.03 -13.01
CA LEU A 76 32.99 30.22 -13.73
C LEU A 76 33.97 31.38 -13.53
N PHE A 77 34.35 32.03 -14.63
CA PHE A 77 35.17 33.24 -14.67
C PHE A 77 34.32 34.41 -15.21
N PRO A 78 33.82 35.31 -14.35
CA PRO A 78 33.17 36.52 -14.84
C PRO A 78 34.20 37.51 -15.40
N GLY A 79 33.92 38.08 -16.57
CA GLY A 79 34.64 39.21 -17.14
C GLY A 79 36.11 38.95 -17.48
N ASN A 80 36.98 39.79 -16.95
CA ASN A 80 38.42 39.87 -17.20
C ASN A 80 39.24 38.73 -16.56
N LYS A 81 38.61 37.62 -16.16
CA LYS A 81 39.25 36.45 -15.51
C LYS A 81 40.04 36.80 -14.24
N ALA A 82 39.65 37.87 -13.52
CA ALA A 82 40.31 38.27 -12.27
C ALA A 82 39.81 37.46 -11.05
N GLU A 83 38.62 36.87 -11.14
CA GLU A 83 37.99 36.08 -10.09
C GLU A 83 37.50 34.73 -10.66
N SER A 84 37.40 33.72 -9.79
CA SER A 84 36.90 32.39 -10.13
C SER A 84 35.87 31.92 -9.10
N TYR A 85 34.79 31.32 -9.59
CA TYR A 85 33.70 30.79 -8.77
C TYR A 85 33.52 29.30 -9.08
N PHE A 86 33.59 28.44 -8.07
CA PHE A 86 33.48 26.99 -8.25
C PHE A 86 32.02 26.54 -8.25
N TYR A 87 31.57 25.82 -9.27
CA TYR A 87 30.17 25.39 -9.42
C TYR A 87 29.95 23.89 -9.30
N GLY A 88 30.99 23.08 -9.41
CA GLY A 88 30.85 21.63 -9.36
C GLY A 88 32.10 20.94 -8.85
N TYR A 89 31.88 19.81 -8.18
CA TYR A 89 32.92 18.91 -7.68
C TYR A 89 32.71 17.53 -8.30
N THR A 90 33.75 16.88 -8.81
CA THR A 90 33.64 15.58 -9.49
C THR A 90 33.06 14.50 -8.60
N GLY A 91 33.44 14.50 -7.32
CA GLY A 91 32.94 13.56 -6.32
C GLY A 91 31.45 13.72 -5.97
N THR A 92 30.78 14.78 -6.43
CA THR A 92 29.34 15.00 -6.21
C THR A 92 28.50 14.76 -7.46
N GLN A 93 29.09 14.17 -8.51
CA GLN A 93 28.38 13.90 -9.77
C GLN A 93 27.16 13.00 -9.55
N TYR A 94 25.99 13.49 -9.98
CA TYR A 94 24.71 12.80 -10.07
C TYR A 94 24.26 12.66 -11.50
N ALA A 95 23.44 11.65 -11.78
CA ALA A 95 22.91 11.39 -13.10
C ALA A 95 21.43 11.03 -13.03
N GLU A 96 20.62 11.67 -13.87
CA GLU A 96 19.19 11.38 -14.05
C GLU A 96 18.83 11.43 -15.54
N PHE A 97 17.75 10.78 -15.94
CA PHE A 97 17.31 10.86 -17.34
C PHE A 97 16.92 12.30 -17.69
N ASN A 98 17.27 12.75 -18.89
CA ASN A 98 16.70 14.00 -19.43
C ASN A 98 15.16 13.92 -19.50
N ASP A 99 14.66 12.71 -19.76
CA ASP A 99 13.23 12.38 -19.80
C ASP A 99 13.03 10.99 -19.20
N ASN A 100 12.34 10.92 -18.06
CA ASN A 100 12.06 9.67 -17.33
C ASN A 100 11.22 8.66 -18.12
N SER A 101 10.60 9.08 -19.23
CA SER A 101 9.83 8.20 -20.12
C SER A 101 10.69 7.50 -21.18
N ASP A 102 11.86 8.05 -21.53
CA ASP A 102 12.70 7.53 -22.61
C ASP A 102 14.20 7.70 -22.29
N PRO A 103 14.91 6.63 -21.90
CA PRO A 103 16.33 6.70 -21.59
C PRO A 103 17.19 7.11 -22.80
N ASN A 104 16.67 6.99 -24.04
CA ASN A 104 17.43 7.36 -25.25
C ASN A 104 17.48 8.87 -25.50
N LYS A 105 16.71 9.69 -24.77
CA LYS A 105 16.77 11.15 -24.88
C LYS A 105 17.98 11.77 -24.18
N GLY A 106 18.78 10.95 -23.50
CA GLY A 106 20.02 11.36 -22.86
C GLY A 106 19.91 11.47 -21.34
N VAL A 107 20.85 12.17 -20.73
CA VAL A 107 21.08 12.20 -19.28
C VAL A 107 21.54 13.57 -18.82
N ASN A 108 21.04 14.01 -17.66
CA ASN A 108 21.55 15.17 -16.95
C ASN A 108 22.66 14.70 -16.02
N LEU A 109 23.87 15.25 -16.15
CA LEU A 109 24.92 15.12 -15.13
C LEU A 109 24.92 16.35 -14.23
N ILE A 110 24.65 16.18 -12.94
CA ILE A 110 24.55 17.26 -11.98
C ILE A 110 25.77 17.24 -11.05
N TYR A 111 26.47 18.36 -10.94
CA TYR A 111 27.61 18.53 -10.05
C TYR A 111 27.28 19.61 -9.02
N TYR A 112 27.57 19.31 -7.75
CA TYR A 112 27.36 20.23 -6.64
C TYR A 112 28.70 20.72 -6.10
N TYR A 113 28.77 22.00 -5.77
CA TYR A 113 29.83 22.58 -4.97
C TYR A 113 29.23 23.30 -3.77
N SER A 114 29.58 22.86 -2.56
CA SER A 114 29.21 23.55 -1.32
C SER A 114 30.48 24.03 -0.63
N ASN A 115 30.58 25.34 -0.38
CA ASN A 115 31.62 25.88 0.50
C ASN A 115 31.00 26.17 1.85
N ILE A 116 31.41 25.42 2.88
CA ILE A 116 30.95 25.56 4.26
C ILE A 116 31.14 26.99 4.78
N GLN A 117 32.18 27.70 4.33
CA GLN A 117 32.46 29.06 4.79
C GLN A 117 31.49 30.11 4.22
N ASP A 118 31.02 29.92 2.99
CA ASP A 118 30.19 30.92 2.30
C ASP A 118 28.70 30.63 2.44
N ASN A 119 28.32 29.43 2.91
CA ASN A 119 26.94 28.95 2.97
C ASN A 119 26.20 29.06 1.62
N ILE A 120 26.94 29.05 0.50
CA ILE A 120 26.41 29.10 -0.86
C ILE A 120 26.64 27.73 -1.50
N LYS A 121 25.53 27.11 -1.93
CA LYS A 121 25.56 25.93 -2.79
C LYS A 121 25.51 26.39 -4.24
N ARG A 122 26.45 25.92 -5.03
CA ARG A 122 26.52 26.15 -6.48
C ARG A 122 26.32 24.84 -7.21
N VAL A 123 25.61 24.89 -8.33
CA VAL A 123 25.23 23.69 -9.09
C VAL A 123 25.52 23.86 -10.57
N THR A 124 26.18 22.88 -11.17
CA THR A 124 26.31 22.74 -12.63
C THR A 124 25.50 21.54 -13.09
N VAL A 125 24.55 21.74 -13.99
CA VAL A 125 23.82 20.68 -14.70
C VAL A 125 24.31 20.61 -16.14
N LEU A 126 24.73 19.43 -16.57
CA LEU A 126 25.06 19.13 -17.96
C LEU A 126 23.93 18.29 -18.55
N SER A 127 23.01 18.92 -19.30
CA SER A 127 21.93 18.21 -19.99
C SER A 127 22.46 17.65 -21.31
N ILE A 128 22.87 16.37 -21.32
CA ILE A 128 23.51 15.72 -22.47
C ILE A 128 22.48 14.94 -23.26
N GLU A 129 22.05 15.45 -24.41
CA GLU A 129 21.15 14.80 -25.35
C GLU A 129 21.93 13.89 -26.31
N TYR A 130 21.33 12.75 -26.66
CA TYR A 130 21.91 11.84 -27.65
C TYR A 130 21.86 12.45 -29.05
N ASP A 131 23.04 12.56 -29.67
CA ASP A 131 23.19 12.89 -31.09
C ASP A 131 24.23 11.94 -31.70
N GLU A 132 23.83 11.13 -32.68
CA GLU A 132 24.70 10.14 -33.30
C GLU A 132 25.89 10.76 -34.05
N LYS A 133 25.81 12.04 -34.44
CA LYS A 133 26.81 12.71 -35.30
C LYS A 133 27.85 13.50 -34.52
N GLU A 134 27.51 13.96 -33.33
CA GLU A 134 28.34 14.88 -32.57
C GLU A 134 29.06 14.13 -31.45
N ASP A 135 30.39 14.19 -31.42
CA ASP A 135 31.16 13.65 -30.29
C ASP A 135 30.87 14.47 -29.02
N PHE A 136 30.87 15.80 -29.18
CA PHE A 136 30.53 16.76 -28.15
C PHE A 136 30.23 18.12 -28.78
N LYS A 137 29.04 18.69 -28.51
CA LYS A 137 28.66 20.02 -28.96
C LYS A 137 27.81 20.73 -27.92
N CYS A 138 28.28 21.86 -27.40
CA CYS A 138 27.45 22.72 -26.55
C CYS A 138 26.40 23.46 -27.40
N GLU A 139 25.14 23.38 -27.02
CA GLU A 139 24.05 24.13 -27.64
C GLU A 139 23.76 25.46 -26.95
N SER A 140 23.74 25.47 -25.61
CA SER A 140 23.41 26.66 -24.84
C SER A 140 23.92 26.57 -23.42
N VAL A 141 24.28 27.71 -22.82
CA VAL A 141 24.55 27.87 -21.39
C VAL A 141 23.50 28.82 -20.81
N ASN A 142 22.79 28.37 -19.78
CA ASN A 142 21.84 29.19 -19.03
C ASN A 142 22.37 29.37 -17.61
N TYR A 143 22.63 30.61 -17.22
CA TYR A 143 23.12 30.96 -15.89
C TYR A 143 22.05 31.71 -15.10
N PHE A 144 21.82 31.27 -13.87
CA PHE A 144 20.85 31.82 -12.94
C PHE A 144 21.58 32.24 -11.67
N GLU A 145 21.96 33.51 -11.60
CA GLU A 145 22.77 34.10 -10.52
C GLU A 145 22.08 33.99 -9.16
N ASP A 146 20.77 34.27 -9.10
CA ASP A 146 19.97 34.28 -7.86
C ASP A 146 20.00 32.94 -7.09
N ILE A 147 20.20 31.84 -7.81
CA ILE A 147 20.21 30.48 -7.26
C ILE A 147 21.55 29.77 -7.46
N SER A 148 22.60 30.49 -7.92
CA SER A 148 23.93 29.94 -8.21
C SER A 148 23.88 28.63 -9.03
N TYR A 149 23.09 28.64 -10.10
CA TYR A 149 22.82 27.47 -10.93
C TYR A 149 23.23 27.72 -12.39
N ILE A 150 23.96 26.77 -12.99
CA ILE A 150 24.35 26.79 -14.40
C ILE A 150 23.82 25.52 -15.07
N ASN A 151 23.10 25.67 -16.18
CA ASN A 151 22.70 24.56 -17.05
C ASN A 151 23.38 24.67 -18.41
N ILE A 152 24.16 23.66 -18.77
CA ILE A 152 24.84 23.51 -20.06
C ILE A 152 24.15 22.40 -20.86
N LYS A 153 23.52 22.75 -21.97
CA LYS A 153 22.94 21.78 -22.90
C LYS A 153 23.98 21.29 -23.89
N ILE A 154 24.15 19.98 -23.99
CA ILE A 154 25.20 19.33 -24.78
C ILE A 154 24.54 18.28 -25.67
N LYS A 155 25.01 18.16 -26.92
CA LYS A 155 24.72 17.02 -27.79
C LYS A 155 25.95 16.13 -27.89
N SER A 156 25.75 14.83 -27.69
CA SER A 156 26.85 13.85 -27.71
C SER A 156 26.37 12.45 -28.03
N LYS A 157 27.12 11.73 -28.88
CA LYS A 157 26.90 10.30 -29.18
C LYS A 157 27.11 9.42 -27.94
N PHE A 158 27.83 9.90 -26.94
CA PHE A 158 28.12 9.19 -25.68
C PHE A 158 26.92 9.16 -24.73
N ALA A 159 25.89 9.98 -24.97
CA ALA A 159 24.63 9.92 -24.23
C ALA A 159 23.69 8.80 -24.69
N LYS A 160 24.16 7.86 -25.54
CA LYS A 160 23.41 6.65 -25.89
C LYS A 160 23.49 5.64 -24.75
N PRO A 161 22.38 5.27 -24.10
CA PRO A 161 22.44 4.27 -23.06
C PRO A 161 22.70 2.87 -23.64
N THR A 162 23.41 2.05 -22.88
CA THR A 162 23.53 0.60 -23.11
C THR A 162 22.83 -0.12 -21.95
N LYS A 163 21.88 -1.00 -22.24
CA LYS A 163 21.21 -1.77 -21.19
C LYS A 163 22.21 -2.72 -20.54
N SER A 164 22.48 -2.56 -19.25
CA SER A 164 23.35 -3.43 -18.47
C SER A 164 22.74 -4.84 -18.44
N PRO A 165 23.54 -5.90 -18.66
CA PRO A 165 23.19 -7.21 -18.10
C PRO A 165 23.08 -7.03 -16.59
N VAL A 166 21.97 -7.45 -15.99
CA VAL A 166 21.69 -7.29 -14.56
C VAL A 166 22.81 -7.98 -13.76
N PRO A 167 23.64 -7.27 -13.00
CA PRO A 167 24.61 -7.91 -12.12
C PRO A 167 23.87 -8.48 -10.91
N GLU A 168 24.08 -9.76 -10.64
CA GLU A 168 23.44 -10.57 -9.60
C GLU A 168 24.11 -10.39 -8.22
N GLU A 169 24.90 -9.32 -8.00
CA GLU A 169 25.51 -9.07 -6.70
C GLU A 169 24.61 -8.20 -5.83
N GLU A 170 23.90 -8.83 -4.91
CA GLU A 170 23.15 -8.18 -3.83
C GLU A 170 24.10 -7.32 -2.99
N TYR A 171 24.00 -5.99 -3.13
CA TYR A 171 24.54 -5.09 -2.13
C TYR A 171 23.78 -5.29 -0.82
N TYR A 172 24.49 -5.64 0.24
CA TYR A 172 23.91 -5.70 1.58
C TYR A 172 23.40 -4.30 1.97
N GLN A 173 22.09 -4.11 1.92
CA GLN A 173 21.43 -2.91 2.42
C GLN A 173 20.98 -3.17 3.85
N ALA A 174 21.66 -2.54 4.81
CA ALA A 174 21.20 -2.58 6.19
C ALA A 174 19.81 -1.93 6.28
N ASN A 175 18.92 -2.48 7.11
CA ASN A 175 17.62 -1.87 7.34
C ASN A 175 17.81 -0.61 8.20
N CYS A 176 17.76 0.54 7.53
CA CYS A 176 18.28 1.80 8.04
C CYS A 176 17.17 2.79 8.40
N LEU A 177 16.20 2.26 9.13
CA LEU A 177 15.02 2.99 9.56
C LEU A 177 15.26 3.50 10.98
N VAL A 178 15.30 4.83 11.11
CA VAL A 178 15.46 5.51 12.40
C VAL A 178 14.07 5.91 12.90
N TYR A 179 13.70 5.43 14.09
CA TYR A 179 12.42 5.75 14.69
C TYR A 179 12.56 6.87 15.72
N SER A 180 11.90 7.99 15.48
CA SER A 180 11.77 9.08 16.44
C SER A 180 10.63 8.77 17.43
N PRO A 181 10.91 8.76 18.75
CA PRO A 181 9.85 8.71 19.75
C PRO A 181 9.13 10.06 19.80
N ALA A 182 7.89 10.12 19.34
CA ALA A 182 7.10 11.33 19.45
C ALA A 182 6.58 11.52 20.89
N LYS A 183 6.48 12.78 21.32
CA LYS A 183 5.90 13.15 22.63
C LYS A 183 4.43 12.73 22.81
N ASP A 184 3.72 12.42 21.72
CA ASP A 184 2.32 11.99 21.70
C ASP A 184 2.14 10.46 21.57
N GLY A 185 3.23 9.68 21.65
CA GLY A 185 3.19 8.23 21.53
C GLY A 185 3.11 7.71 20.09
N LYS A 186 3.25 8.59 19.08
CA LYS A 186 3.47 8.17 17.69
C LYS A 186 4.96 7.90 17.45
N HIS A 187 5.28 7.00 16.53
CA HIS A 187 6.65 6.81 16.07
C HIS A 187 6.77 7.39 14.67
N TYR A 188 7.78 8.22 14.43
CA TYR A 188 8.10 8.70 13.10
C TYR A 188 9.30 7.96 12.56
N MET A 189 9.31 7.65 11.27
CA MET A 189 10.35 6.86 10.65
C MET A 189 11.10 7.70 9.62
N THR A 190 12.41 7.85 9.80
CA THR A 190 13.30 8.39 8.77
C THR A 190 14.04 7.24 8.10
N ASN A 191 13.91 7.11 6.78
CA ASN A 191 14.61 6.07 6.03
C ASN A 191 15.93 6.61 5.50
N LEU A 192 17.04 6.25 6.16
CA LEU A 192 18.36 6.72 5.75
C LEU A 192 18.84 6.11 4.42
N ASN A 193 18.22 5.00 3.96
CA ASN A 193 18.57 4.41 2.66
C ASN A 193 18.25 5.34 1.48
N LEU A 194 17.36 6.31 1.68
CA LEU A 194 17.04 7.32 0.67
C LEU A 194 18.21 8.28 0.41
N PHE A 195 19.18 8.33 1.32
CA PHE A 195 20.38 9.15 1.16
C PHE A 195 21.57 8.34 0.61
N ASN A 196 21.40 7.05 0.29
CA ASN A 196 22.49 6.23 -0.24
C ASN A 196 22.86 6.70 -1.64
N TYR A 197 24.15 6.92 -1.86
CA TYR A 197 24.69 7.38 -3.12
C TYR A 197 25.67 6.37 -3.72
N GLN A 198 25.66 6.14 -5.04
CA GLN A 198 26.46 5.05 -5.63
C GLN A 198 27.96 5.16 -5.29
N ASN A 199 28.48 6.38 -5.18
CA ASN A 199 29.88 6.69 -4.83
C ASN A 199 30.03 7.34 -3.44
N GLY A 200 28.94 7.47 -2.67
CA GLY A 200 28.84 8.30 -1.46
C GLY A 200 29.11 9.78 -1.65
N TYR A 201 29.08 10.50 -0.53
CA TYR A 201 29.32 11.93 -0.43
C TYR A 201 30.80 12.19 -0.15
N VAL A 202 31.35 13.25 -0.74
CA VAL A 202 32.72 13.69 -0.46
C VAL A 202 32.70 14.94 0.42
N LEU A 203 33.38 14.88 1.55
CA LEU A 203 33.52 15.95 2.54
C LEU A 203 35.00 16.26 2.75
N GLU A 204 35.30 17.47 3.22
CA GLU A 204 36.68 17.91 3.53
C GLU A 204 36.83 18.17 5.03
N SER A 205 37.97 17.78 5.61
CA SER A 205 38.34 18.08 6.99
C SER A 205 39.84 18.36 7.09
N GLY A 206 40.19 19.65 6.95
CA GLY A 206 41.58 20.09 6.84
C GLY A 206 42.22 19.56 5.55
N GLU A 207 43.30 18.79 5.66
CA GLU A 207 43.97 18.13 4.52
C GLU A 207 43.37 16.77 4.16
N ASN A 208 42.34 16.31 4.88
CA ASN A 208 41.76 15.00 4.67
C ASN A 208 40.52 15.08 3.77
N LEU A 209 40.41 14.13 2.85
CA LEU A 209 39.21 13.88 2.06
C LEU A 209 38.41 12.75 2.71
N ILE A 210 37.12 12.95 2.88
CA ILE A 210 36.22 12.00 3.53
C ILE A 210 35.19 11.54 2.52
N PHE A 211 35.07 10.24 2.28
CA PHE A 211 33.99 9.66 1.50
C PHE A 211 33.00 9.02 2.48
N TYR A 212 31.73 9.42 2.47
CA TYR A 212 30.72 8.91 3.41
C TYR A 212 29.50 8.37 2.67
N GLN A 213 29.06 7.18 3.04
CA GLN A 213 27.83 6.56 2.57
C GLN A 213 26.92 6.29 3.76
N PRO A 214 25.77 6.99 3.88
CA PRO A 214 24.72 6.58 4.79
C PRO A 214 24.35 5.14 4.49
N CYS A 215 24.13 4.31 5.52
CA CYS A 215 23.37 3.07 5.44
C CYS A 215 23.74 1.98 4.42
N SER A 216 24.89 2.15 3.78
CA SER A 216 25.49 1.16 2.91
C SER A 216 27.01 1.19 3.09
N THR A 217 27.70 0.29 2.40
CA THR A 217 29.15 0.28 2.29
C THR A 217 29.56 0.68 0.87
N MET A 218 30.70 1.34 0.77
CA MET A 218 31.35 1.71 -0.48
C MET A 218 32.67 0.96 -0.60
N LYS A 219 33.02 0.59 -1.84
CA LYS A 219 34.35 0.04 -2.16
C LYS A 219 35.42 1.10 -1.91
N CYS A 220 36.66 0.65 -1.80
CA CYS A 220 37.81 1.56 -1.78
C CYS A 220 37.78 2.50 -3.00
N PRO A 221 37.92 3.83 -2.83
CA PRO A 221 37.98 4.76 -3.96
C PRO A 221 39.16 4.41 -4.88
N ALA A 222 38.93 4.35 -6.20
CA ALA A 222 39.87 3.75 -7.15
C ALA A 222 41.28 4.38 -7.19
N SER A 223 41.41 5.65 -6.80
CA SER A 223 42.67 6.38 -6.76
C SER A 223 43.42 6.28 -5.43
N TYR A 224 42.97 5.44 -4.50
CA TYR A 224 43.52 5.31 -3.16
C TYR A 224 43.81 3.86 -2.78
N SER A 225 44.74 3.67 -1.84
CA SER A 225 44.99 2.40 -1.18
C SER A 225 44.26 2.37 0.17
N CYS A 226 43.36 1.41 0.38
CA CYS A 226 42.56 1.32 1.61
C CYS A 226 43.02 0.20 2.55
N ASN A 227 42.79 0.38 3.85
CA ASN A 227 43.09 -0.65 4.86
C ASN A 227 42.06 -1.81 4.89
N THR A 228 40.88 -1.63 4.31
CA THR A 228 39.84 -2.66 4.14
C THR A 228 39.27 -2.58 2.72
N ASN A 229 38.42 -3.54 2.33
CA ASN A 229 37.81 -3.56 0.99
C ASN A 229 36.53 -2.72 0.90
N GLN A 230 35.89 -2.45 2.04
CA GLN A 230 34.60 -1.77 2.13
C GLN A 230 34.52 -0.95 3.42
N SER A 231 33.88 0.21 3.34
CA SER A 231 33.61 1.07 4.50
C SER A 231 32.31 1.84 4.32
N SER A 232 31.68 2.28 5.40
CA SER A 232 30.64 3.31 5.33
C SER A 232 31.24 4.72 5.30
N ALA A 233 32.49 4.89 5.76
CA ALA A 233 33.23 6.12 5.54
C ALA A 233 34.74 5.91 5.38
N TRP A 234 35.32 6.45 4.31
CA TRP A 234 36.76 6.53 4.12
C TRP A 234 37.30 7.88 4.54
N VAL A 235 38.37 7.92 5.33
CA VAL A 235 39.18 9.12 5.55
C VAL A 235 40.50 8.94 4.83
N CYS A 236 40.77 9.80 3.85
CA CYS A 236 41.85 9.66 2.91
C CYS A 236 42.85 10.82 3.03
N LYS A 237 44.14 10.47 3.13
CA LYS A 237 45.27 11.41 3.16
C LYS A 237 46.44 10.81 2.38
N ASN A 238 47.06 11.59 1.48
CA ASN A 238 48.22 11.18 0.70
C ASN A 238 48.05 9.83 -0.04
N GLN A 239 46.95 9.65 -0.79
CA GLN A 239 46.61 8.40 -1.51
C GLN A 239 46.36 7.16 -0.64
N SER A 240 46.35 7.29 0.69
CA SER A 240 45.97 6.22 1.62
C SER A 240 44.64 6.54 2.28
N CYS A 241 43.75 5.56 2.42
CA CYS A 241 42.47 5.69 3.10
C CYS A 241 42.33 4.73 4.27
N ILE A 242 41.70 5.21 5.34
CA ILE A 242 41.36 4.45 6.54
C ILE A 242 39.83 4.37 6.66
N SER A 243 39.30 3.17 6.89
CA SER A 243 37.88 2.91 7.16
C SER A 243 37.46 3.45 8.53
N TYR A 244 36.31 4.12 8.59
CA TYR A 244 35.66 4.62 9.81
C TYR A 244 34.24 4.04 9.93
N GLY A 245 34.13 2.74 10.19
CA GLY A 245 32.85 2.10 10.45
C GLY A 245 32.25 1.39 9.23
N THR A 246 31.39 0.40 9.49
CA THR A 246 30.65 -0.33 8.45
C THR A 246 29.20 -0.52 8.89
N THR A 247 28.28 -0.69 7.93
CA THR A 247 26.87 -1.04 8.19
C THR A 247 26.63 -2.53 8.42
N MET A 248 27.69 -3.35 8.44
CA MET A 248 27.56 -4.78 8.75
C MET A 248 27.22 -5.02 10.23
N ASN A 249 27.47 -4.03 11.09
CA ASN A 249 27.03 -4.05 12.48
C ASN A 249 25.68 -3.35 12.63
N PRO A 250 24.80 -3.80 13.55
CA PRO A 250 23.55 -3.12 13.83
C PRO A 250 23.82 -1.67 14.20
N MET A 251 23.10 -0.78 13.53
CA MET A 251 23.22 0.66 13.71
C MET A 251 22.67 1.07 15.08
N ASP A 252 23.51 1.73 15.87
CA ASP A 252 23.06 2.39 17.10
C ASP A 252 22.65 3.83 16.78
N TYR A 253 21.49 4.26 17.28
CA TYR A 253 21.02 5.62 17.08
C TYR A 253 20.36 6.22 18.33
N VAL A 254 20.55 7.53 18.51
CA VAL A 254 20.01 8.29 19.63
C VAL A 254 19.28 9.52 19.09
N TYR A 255 17.98 9.63 19.37
CA TYR A 255 17.17 10.79 19.01
C TYR A 255 17.19 11.85 20.12
N ARG A 256 17.46 13.13 19.80
CA ARG A 256 17.41 14.29 20.72
C ARG A 256 17.02 15.58 19.99
N ASN A 257 15.99 16.28 20.46
CA ASN A 257 15.65 17.67 20.07
C ASN A 257 15.71 17.94 18.55
N ASP A 258 14.88 17.27 17.76
CA ASP A 258 14.82 17.41 16.28
C ASP A 258 16.15 17.10 15.58
N SER A 259 16.93 16.20 16.19
CA SER A 259 18.12 15.59 15.59
C SER A 259 18.21 14.13 16.01
N PHE A 260 18.86 13.32 15.21
CA PHE A 260 19.31 12.00 15.64
C PHE A 260 20.78 11.80 15.31
N THR A 261 21.43 11.00 16.13
CA THR A 261 22.82 10.62 15.95
C THR A 261 22.89 9.15 15.63
N VAL A 262 23.56 8.82 14.54
CA VAL A 262 23.86 7.45 14.10
C VAL A 262 25.30 7.13 14.40
N LYS A 263 25.58 5.95 14.95
CA LYS A 263 26.94 5.49 15.20
C LYS A 263 27.24 4.21 14.42
N TYR A 264 28.33 4.24 13.66
CA TYR A 264 28.91 3.10 12.96
C TYR A 264 30.20 2.71 13.67
N THR A 265 30.32 1.46 14.07
CA THR A 265 31.48 0.95 14.81
C THR A 265 32.23 -0.09 13.99
N GLU A 266 33.55 0.03 13.97
CA GLU A 266 34.49 -0.95 13.46
C GLU A 266 35.64 -1.08 14.48
N SER A 267 36.39 -2.18 14.45
CA SER A 267 37.28 -2.65 15.53
C SER A 267 38.11 -1.58 16.26
N SER A 268 38.66 -0.59 15.55
CA SER A 268 39.45 0.49 16.14
C SER A 268 39.00 1.92 15.79
N GLN A 269 38.10 2.10 14.83
CA GLN A 269 37.60 3.40 14.35
C GLN A 269 36.08 3.48 14.49
N SER A 270 35.56 4.66 14.76
CA SER A 270 34.11 4.87 14.78
C SER A 270 33.70 6.11 14.02
N LEU A 271 32.53 6.03 13.38
CA LEU A 271 31.87 7.14 12.72
C LEU A 271 30.61 7.50 13.49
N THR A 272 30.45 8.78 13.79
CA THR A 272 29.26 9.35 14.40
C THR A 272 28.68 10.38 13.46
N VAL A 273 27.42 10.21 13.05
CA VAL A 273 26.74 11.14 12.14
C VAL A 273 25.55 11.74 12.83
N LYS A 274 25.60 13.04 13.09
CA LYS A 274 24.49 13.79 13.66
C LYS A 274 23.68 14.40 12.52
N TYR A 275 22.48 13.90 12.32
CA TYR A 275 21.51 14.49 11.41
C TYR A 275 20.59 15.42 12.19
N GLN A 276 20.47 16.66 11.76
CA GLN A 276 19.67 17.70 12.39
C GLN A 276 18.60 18.20 11.42
N CYS A 277 17.43 18.54 11.94
CA CYS A 277 16.39 19.19 11.15
C CYS A 277 16.90 20.51 10.55
N ASP A 278 16.78 20.62 9.23
CA ASP A 278 16.83 21.89 8.51
C ASP A 278 15.58 22.05 7.62
N ARG A 279 14.73 23.03 7.96
CA ARG A 279 13.44 23.26 7.28
C ARG A 279 13.59 23.91 5.92
N ASP A 280 14.73 24.55 5.70
CA ASP A 280 15.07 25.21 4.45
C ASP A 280 15.90 24.27 3.55
N GLY A 281 16.23 23.07 4.06
CA GLY A 281 16.95 22.03 3.34
C GLY A 281 16.12 21.36 2.24
N PHE A 282 16.79 20.63 1.36
CA PHE A 282 16.13 19.86 0.31
C PHE A 282 15.79 18.45 0.81
N LEU A 283 14.64 17.95 0.38
CA LEU A 283 14.20 16.60 0.71
C LEU A 283 15.17 15.56 0.11
N HIS A 284 15.54 14.55 0.89
CA HIS A 284 16.46 13.49 0.47
C HIS A 284 17.89 13.95 0.11
N SER A 285 18.26 15.19 0.48
CA SER A 285 19.59 15.73 0.20
C SER A 285 20.23 16.25 1.49
N PRO A 286 21.13 15.46 2.11
CA PRO A 286 21.83 15.88 3.32
C PRO A 286 22.78 17.03 3.05
N ASP A 287 22.60 18.11 3.80
CA ASP A 287 23.51 19.24 3.81
C ASP A 287 24.57 19.05 4.90
N PHE A 288 25.73 18.58 4.51
CA PHE A 288 26.83 18.32 5.44
C PHE A 288 27.45 19.63 5.91
N THR A 289 27.24 19.95 7.18
CA THR A 289 27.68 21.21 7.80
C THR A 289 29.06 21.12 8.41
N ASN A 290 29.48 19.92 8.84
CA ASN A 290 30.79 19.72 9.47
C ASN A 290 31.27 18.28 9.34
N ALA A 291 32.60 18.11 9.25
CA ALA A 291 33.27 16.83 9.37
C ALA A 291 34.55 17.02 10.18
N GLU A 292 34.65 16.36 11.34
CA GLU A 292 35.78 16.48 12.26
C GLU A 292 36.37 15.12 12.57
N ILE A 293 37.70 15.03 12.50
CA ILE A 293 38.47 13.84 12.86
C ILE A 293 39.13 14.10 14.21
N SER A 294 38.76 13.33 15.23
CA SER A 294 39.34 13.40 16.58
C SER A 294 39.87 12.04 17.01
N GLY A 295 41.15 11.80 16.74
CA GLY A 295 41.79 10.51 16.98
C GLY A 295 41.19 9.44 16.08
N ASN A 296 40.59 8.40 16.66
CA ASN A 296 39.96 7.30 15.93
C ASN A 296 38.46 7.52 15.67
N ASN A 297 37.93 8.70 15.95
CA ASN A 297 36.52 9.02 15.76
C ASN A 297 36.35 10.07 14.65
N LEU A 298 35.53 9.74 13.66
CA LEU A 298 35.04 10.68 12.66
C LEU A 298 33.64 11.14 13.08
N SER A 299 33.44 12.46 13.17
CA SER A 299 32.15 13.07 13.49
C SER A 299 31.66 13.88 12.30
N ILE A 300 30.54 13.50 11.71
CA ILE A 300 29.88 14.22 10.61
C ILE A 300 28.60 14.87 11.16
N SER A 301 28.35 16.12 10.81
CA SER A 301 27.06 16.78 11.04
C SER A 301 26.39 17.06 9.70
N ALA A 302 25.11 16.71 9.60
CA ALA A 302 24.30 16.92 8.41
C ALA A 302 22.96 17.54 8.80
N ASN A 303 22.47 18.43 7.98
CA ASN A 303 21.17 19.05 8.05
C ASN A 303 20.26 18.37 7.02
N ILE A 304 19.12 17.81 7.44
CA ILE A 304 18.15 17.17 6.54
C ILE A 304 16.72 17.61 6.85
N LEU A 305 15.97 17.88 5.79
CA LEU A 305 14.55 18.20 5.87
C LEU A 305 13.73 17.01 6.38
N ASP A 306 14.14 15.79 6.05
CA ASP A 306 13.47 14.55 6.44
C ASP A 306 13.37 14.33 7.97
N ILE A 307 14.19 15.03 8.76
CA ILE A 307 14.11 15.02 10.24
C ILE A 307 13.20 16.11 10.77
N CYS A 308 13.01 17.19 10.02
CA CYS A 308 12.22 18.30 10.46
C CYS A 308 10.79 17.88 10.68
N ASN A 309 10.44 17.69 11.96
CA ASN A 309 9.09 17.48 12.49
C ASN A 309 8.17 16.98 11.36
N PRO A 310 8.19 15.67 11.07
CA PRO A 310 7.58 15.09 9.85
C PRO A 310 6.27 15.78 9.67
N VAL A 311 6.20 16.60 8.61
CA VAL A 311 5.22 17.66 8.37
C VAL A 311 4.05 17.41 9.31
N ARG A 312 4.00 18.09 10.47
CA ARG A 312 2.88 17.94 11.41
C ARG A 312 1.67 17.97 10.52
N GLY A 313 1.01 16.81 10.31
CA GLY A 313 -0.03 16.67 9.30
C GLY A 313 -0.85 17.93 9.43
N SER A 314 -0.77 18.79 8.41
CA SER A 314 -1.15 20.21 8.52
C SER A 314 -2.39 20.24 9.36
N LYS A 315 -2.44 20.90 10.54
CA LYS A 315 -3.61 20.77 11.44
C LYS A 315 -4.86 20.84 10.57
N ASN A 316 -5.50 19.70 10.28
CA ASN A 316 -6.51 19.58 9.23
C ASN A 316 -7.85 20.06 9.81
N VAL A 317 -7.77 21.10 10.63
CA VAL A 317 -8.87 21.83 11.21
C VAL A 317 -9.10 23.00 10.28
N TYR A 318 -10.09 22.88 9.42
CA TYR A 318 -10.51 23.96 8.54
C TYR A 318 -11.61 24.75 9.24
N HIS A 319 -11.32 26.01 9.53
CA HIS A 319 -12.29 26.97 10.06
C HIS A 319 -12.90 27.74 8.89
N PHE A 320 -14.23 27.71 8.77
CA PHE A 320 -14.97 28.45 7.77
C PHE A 320 -15.83 29.52 8.42
N ASP A 321 -15.29 30.74 8.51
CA ASP A 321 -16.02 31.89 9.04
C ASP A 321 -16.88 32.50 7.92
N LYS A 322 -18.19 32.23 7.93
CA LYS A 322 -19.11 32.87 6.99
C LYS A 322 -20.43 33.26 7.67
N LEU A 323 -20.59 34.58 7.88
CA LEU A 323 -21.85 35.31 8.16
C LEU A 323 -22.86 34.57 9.06
N ASN A 324 -22.46 34.27 10.31
CA ASN A 324 -23.26 33.76 11.45
C ASN A 324 -23.08 32.29 11.85
N TYR A 325 -22.17 31.53 11.23
CA TYR A 325 -21.83 30.17 11.68
C TYR A 325 -20.32 29.91 11.61
N ASP A 326 -19.74 29.47 12.73
CA ASP A 326 -18.38 28.92 12.78
C ASP A 326 -18.45 27.42 12.48
N ALA A 327 -18.21 27.04 11.23
CA ALA A 327 -18.08 25.63 10.88
C ALA A 327 -16.61 25.23 11.08
N LYS A 328 -16.35 24.39 12.09
CA LYS A 328 -15.07 23.74 12.32
C LYS A 328 -15.12 22.33 11.74
N VAL A 329 -14.38 22.10 10.67
CA VAL A 329 -14.22 20.76 10.07
C VAL A 329 -12.88 20.22 10.51
N ASP A 330 -12.88 19.23 11.41
CA ASP A 330 -11.67 18.61 11.92
C ASP A 330 -11.43 17.26 11.24
N LEU A 331 -10.58 17.26 10.20
CA LEU A 331 -10.17 16.04 9.52
C LEU A 331 -8.96 15.36 10.21
N ASN A 332 -8.51 15.82 11.39
CA ASN A 332 -7.45 15.13 12.13
C ASN A 332 -7.93 13.88 12.87
N ASN A 333 -9.21 13.54 12.72
CA ASN A 333 -9.73 12.29 13.27
C ASN A 333 -8.90 11.12 12.71
N LYS A 334 -8.40 10.23 13.58
CA LYS A 334 -7.53 9.10 13.21
C LYS A 334 -8.13 8.18 12.12
N LYS A 335 -9.44 8.33 11.87
CA LYS A 335 -10.25 7.58 10.88
C LYS A 335 -9.89 7.90 9.43
N TYR A 336 -9.32 9.07 9.16
CA TYR A 336 -8.84 9.45 7.83
C TYR A 336 -7.40 9.00 7.56
N ILE A 337 -6.71 8.41 8.55
CA ILE A 337 -5.30 8.02 8.46
C ILE A 337 -5.20 6.59 7.92
N GLY A 338 -4.63 6.44 6.72
CA GLY A 338 -4.32 5.15 6.13
C GLY A 338 -4.29 5.19 4.60
N GLN A 339 -3.58 4.25 3.99
CA GLN A 339 -3.58 4.06 2.54
C GLN A 339 -4.90 3.45 2.10
N THR A 340 -5.69 4.20 1.34
CA THR A 340 -6.91 3.69 0.71
C THR A 340 -6.68 3.48 -0.78
N GLU A 341 -6.91 2.26 -1.25
CA GLU A 341 -6.92 1.92 -2.68
C GLU A 341 -8.31 2.20 -3.29
N PHE A 342 -8.30 2.87 -4.45
CA PHE A 342 -9.47 3.22 -5.25
C PHE A 342 -9.35 2.65 -6.66
N ASN A 343 -10.48 2.18 -7.18
CA ASN A 343 -10.63 1.79 -8.57
C ASN A 343 -10.97 3.03 -9.42
N LEU A 344 -10.43 3.15 -10.62
CA LEU A 344 -10.83 4.18 -11.57
C LEU A 344 -12.08 3.72 -12.34
N SER A 345 -13.09 4.58 -12.46
CA SER A 345 -14.32 4.23 -13.19
C SER A 345 -14.09 4.20 -14.70
N ASP A 346 -14.41 3.08 -15.37
CA ASP A 346 -14.75 2.73 -16.78
C ASP A 346 -14.27 3.55 -17.99
N THR A 347 -13.47 4.61 -17.87
CA THR A 347 -13.06 5.46 -19.00
C THR A 347 -11.59 5.40 -19.37
N PHE A 348 -10.78 4.61 -18.66
CA PHE A 348 -9.39 4.34 -19.08
C PHE A 348 -9.35 3.07 -19.93
N ASP A 349 -8.59 3.13 -21.03
CA ASP A 349 -8.33 2.00 -21.90
C ASP A 349 -7.86 0.80 -21.06
N LEU A 350 -8.60 -0.30 -21.12
CA LEU A 350 -8.60 -1.42 -20.15
C LEU A 350 -7.24 -2.15 -20.02
N ALA A 351 -6.26 -1.82 -20.87
CA ALA A 351 -5.00 -2.53 -20.97
C ALA A 351 -4.09 -2.41 -19.73
N TYR A 352 -4.24 -1.36 -18.90
CA TYR A 352 -3.25 -1.07 -17.84
C TYR A 352 -3.78 -1.07 -16.40
N GLN A 353 -5.09 -1.26 -16.20
CA GLN A 353 -5.78 -1.28 -14.89
C GLN A 353 -5.11 -0.41 -13.80
N PRO A 354 -5.06 0.92 -13.99
CA PRO A 354 -4.42 1.80 -13.03
C PRO A 354 -5.15 1.78 -11.67
N LYS A 355 -4.36 1.79 -10.60
CA LYS A 355 -4.83 1.86 -9.20
C LYS A 355 -4.51 3.22 -8.61
N VAL A 356 -5.44 3.81 -7.87
CA VAL A 356 -5.21 5.06 -7.17
C VAL A 356 -5.10 4.78 -5.68
N PHE A 357 -4.02 5.21 -5.04
CA PHE A 357 -3.85 5.19 -3.58
C PHE A 357 -3.94 6.61 -3.07
N ALA A 358 -4.83 6.94 -2.15
CA ALA A 358 -4.94 8.33 -1.68
C ALA A 358 -5.36 8.44 -0.21
N ASN A 359 -4.89 9.50 0.45
CA ASN A 359 -5.13 9.83 1.85
C ASN A 359 -5.24 11.37 1.97
N PRO A 360 -6.43 11.91 2.21
CA PRO A 360 -6.66 13.36 2.15
C PRO A 360 -6.07 14.13 3.34
N VAL A 361 -5.59 13.46 4.38
CA VAL A 361 -5.18 14.13 5.62
C VAL A 361 -3.75 13.85 6.02
N ASP A 362 -3.15 12.79 5.48
CA ASP A 362 -1.82 12.34 5.88
C ASP A 362 -0.97 11.97 4.67
N ILE A 363 0.35 12.01 4.87
CA ILE A 363 1.32 11.64 3.85
C ILE A 363 1.23 10.14 3.61
N LEU A 364 1.21 9.77 2.34
CA LEU A 364 1.27 8.40 1.88
C LEU A 364 2.70 8.04 1.45
N PRO A 365 3.30 6.98 2.05
CA PRO A 365 4.51 6.41 1.49
C PRO A 365 4.23 5.87 0.08
N CYS A 366 5.31 5.66 -0.69
CA CYS A 366 5.21 4.98 -1.96
C CYS A 366 4.57 3.60 -1.76
N PRO A 367 3.54 3.22 -2.54
CA PRO A 367 2.87 1.93 -2.38
C PRO A 367 3.86 0.77 -2.54
N GLU A 368 3.75 -0.24 -1.67
CA GLU A 368 4.68 -1.36 -1.65
C GLU A 368 4.72 -2.08 -3.01
N GLY A 369 5.92 -2.34 -3.50
CA GLY A 369 6.14 -3.00 -4.80
C GLY A 369 5.99 -2.10 -6.02
N TYR A 370 5.86 -0.79 -5.85
CA TYR A 370 5.89 0.19 -6.94
C TYR A 370 7.11 1.12 -6.85
N LYS A 371 7.52 1.66 -8.01
CA LYS A 371 8.49 2.76 -8.16
C LYS A 371 7.74 4.09 -8.33
N CYS A 372 7.83 4.99 -7.37
CA CYS A 372 7.15 6.29 -7.44
C CYS A 372 8.00 7.34 -8.17
N SER A 373 7.36 8.14 -9.04
CA SER A 373 7.97 9.32 -9.62
C SER A 373 7.99 10.47 -8.62
N GLY A 374 9.07 11.24 -8.65
CA GLY A 374 9.24 12.40 -7.80
C GLY A 374 9.74 12.05 -6.40
N HIS A 375 10.58 12.92 -5.86
CA HIS A 375 11.05 12.84 -4.48
C HIS A 375 10.03 13.40 -3.48
N ARG A 376 8.96 14.05 -3.95
CA ARG A 376 8.03 14.78 -3.07
C ARG A 376 7.11 13.83 -2.32
N PRO A 377 6.84 14.10 -1.02
CA PRO A 377 5.82 13.38 -0.28
C PRO A 377 4.48 13.58 -0.98
N SER A 378 3.65 12.55 -0.94
CA SER A 378 2.38 12.55 -1.65
C SER A 378 1.24 12.27 -0.69
N HIS A 379 0.11 12.95 -0.86
CA HIS A 379 -1.18 12.53 -0.30
C HIS A 379 -1.92 11.56 -1.25
N GLY A 380 -1.37 11.24 -2.42
CA GLY A 380 -2.01 10.35 -3.38
C GLY A 380 -1.15 9.93 -4.57
N TRP A 381 -1.16 8.65 -4.88
CA TRP A 381 -0.41 7.99 -5.95
C TRP A 381 -1.35 7.40 -7.01
N LEU A 382 -1.02 7.59 -8.29
CA LEU A 382 -1.63 6.89 -9.42
C LEU A 382 -0.65 5.84 -9.95
N CYS A 383 -0.94 4.57 -9.73
CA CYS A 383 -0.03 3.47 -9.99
C CYS A 383 -0.49 2.57 -11.14
N TYR A 384 0.46 2.16 -11.98
CA TYR A 384 0.23 1.32 -13.15
C TYR A 384 0.82 -0.07 -12.92
N GLN A 385 0.07 -1.12 -13.25
CA GLN A 385 0.54 -2.51 -13.15
C GLN A 385 1.28 -3.00 -14.40
N ASN A 386 2.09 -2.13 -15.03
CA ASN A 386 2.96 -2.56 -16.13
C ASN A 386 4.21 -3.30 -15.61
N ASP A 387 5.07 -3.78 -16.52
CA ASP A 387 6.30 -4.51 -16.20
C ASP A 387 7.23 -3.79 -15.20
N THR A 388 7.11 -2.47 -15.07
CA THR A 388 7.94 -1.65 -14.20
C THR A 388 7.26 -1.19 -12.90
N LYS A 389 5.96 -1.49 -12.71
CA LYS A 389 5.13 -1.04 -11.59
C LYS A 389 5.44 0.38 -11.14
N ARG A 390 5.03 1.40 -11.90
CA ARG A 390 5.32 2.81 -11.61
C ARG A 390 4.13 3.54 -10.98
N CYS A 391 4.38 4.52 -10.12
CA CYS A 391 3.37 5.42 -9.57
C CYS A 391 3.69 6.88 -9.91
N LEU A 392 2.66 7.67 -10.19
CA LEU A 392 2.72 9.11 -10.39
C LEU A 392 2.18 9.83 -9.15
N ASN A 393 2.86 10.87 -8.68
CA ASN A 393 2.37 11.69 -7.57
C ASN A 393 1.21 12.58 -8.06
N ILE A 394 0.00 12.32 -7.59
CA ILE A 394 -1.19 13.09 -8.00
C ILE A 394 -1.61 14.14 -6.97
N TRP A 395 -1.16 14.04 -5.70
CA TRP A 395 -1.45 14.99 -4.63
C TRP A 395 -0.14 15.36 -3.89
N HIS A 396 0.44 16.53 -4.15
CA HIS A 396 1.62 17.01 -3.42
C HIS A 396 1.30 17.24 -1.94
N ALA A 397 2.10 16.65 -1.03
CA ALA A 397 1.90 16.81 0.40
C ALA A 397 2.59 18.03 1.01
N ASP A 398 3.48 18.66 0.26
CA ASP A 398 4.09 19.95 0.55
C ASP A 398 3.14 21.14 0.26
N GLU A 399 2.03 20.90 -0.45
CA GLU A 399 1.04 21.93 -0.75
C GLU A 399 -0.18 21.86 0.17
N VAL A 400 -0.53 22.99 0.80
CA VAL A 400 -1.80 23.11 1.52
C VAL A 400 -2.94 23.06 0.49
N PRO A 401 -3.88 22.09 0.58
CA PRO A 401 -4.95 21.99 -0.40
C PRO A 401 -5.82 23.26 -0.36
N LYS A 402 -6.21 23.75 -1.54
CA LYS A 402 -7.15 24.88 -1.60
C LYS A 402 -8.50 24.39 -1.10
N THR A 403 -9.05 25.07 -0.10
CA THR A 403 -10.31 24.67 0.52
C THR A 403 -11.44 25.59 0.09
N SER A 404 -12.62 25.01 -0.11
CA SER A 404 -13.85 25.78 -0.26
C SER A 404 -14.99 25.08 0.46
N TYR A 405 -15.85 25.89 1.07
CA TYR A 405 -17.05 25.42 1.77
C TYR A 405 -18.29 25.95 1.08
N ASN A 406 -19.17 25.04 0.67
CA ASN A 406 -20.45 25.39 0.06
C ASN A 406 -21.58 25.07 1.04
N ASN A 407 -22.16 26.12 1.63
CA ASN A 407 -23.30 26.05 2.54
C ASN A 407 -24.66 26.28 1.86
N LYS A 408 -24.69 26.57 0.54
CA LYS A 408 -25.93 26.85 -0.19
C LYS A 408 -26.77 25.59 -0.49
N SER A 409 -26.27 24.43 -0.11
CA SER A 409 -26.92 23.13 -0.23
C SER A 409 -27.18 22.59 1.17
N LEU A 410 -28.33 21.92 1.35
CA LEU A 410 -28.65 21.14 2.57
C LEU A 410 -27.56 20.13 2.94
N TYR A 411 -26.67 19.80 2.00
CA TYR A 411 -25.45 19.04 2.23
C TYR A 411 -24.26 20.00 2.26
N ALA A 412 -23.90 20.44 3.47
CA ALA A 412 -22.61 21.07 3.71
C ALA A 412 -21.52 20.28 2.98
N LYS A 413 -20.79 20.95 2.10
CA LYS A 413 -19.77 20.32 1.27
C LYS A 413 -18.45 21.05 1.47
N VAL A 414 -17.45 20.32 1.94
CA VAL A 414 -16.06 20.76 1.97
C VAL A 414 -15.37 20.20 0.74
N THR A 415 -14.76 21.08 -0.04
CA THR A 415 -13.96 20.70 -1.20
C THR A 415 -12.51 21.05 -0.92
N LEU A 416 -11.63 20.06 -0.97
CA LEU A 416 -10.18 20.20 -0.97
C LEU A 416 -9.68 20.00 -2.40
N VAL A 417 -8.77 20.86 -2.85
CA VAL A 417 -8.13 20.74 -4.18
C VAL A 417 -6.63 20.61 -3.98
N TYR A 418 -6.10 19.45 -4.41
CA TYR A 418 -4.67 19.15 -4.44
C TYR A 418 -4.16 19.31 -5.86
N ASN A 419 -2.91 19.77 -6.00
CA ASN A 419 -2.18 19.69 -7.26
C ASN A 419 -1.18 18.54 -7.15
N GLY A 420 -0.96 17.85 -8.26
CA GLY A 420 0.07 16.80 -8.41
C GLY A 420 0.99 17.11 -9.57
N GLU A 421 1.79 16.11 -9.92
CA GLU A 421 2.70 16.20 -11.06
C GLU A 421 1.93 16.36 -12.38
N SER A 422 2.56 16.98 -13.37
CA SER A 422 2.01 17.16 -14.73
C SER A 422 0.66 17.91 -14.75
N ASP A 423 0.51 18.91 -13.90
CA ASP A 423 -0.71 19.72 -13.76
C ASP A 423 -1.98 18.90 -13.47
N ILE A 424 -1.82 17.69 -12.92
CA ILE A 424 -2.95 16.87 -12.49
C ILE A 424 -3.56 17.52 -11.25
N GLN A 425 -4.86 17.77 -11.27
CA GLN A 425 -5.59 18.23 -10.09
C GLN A 425 -6.40 17.10 -9.47
N SER A 426 -6.60 17.17 -8.17
CA SER A 426 -7.46 16.25 -7.47
C SER A 426 -8.43 16.98 -6.56
N ILE A 427 -9.71 16.82 -6.86
CA ILE A 427 -10.82 17.47 -6.17
C ILE A 427 -11.44 16.47 -5.23
N VAL A 428 -11.19 16.66 -3.94
CA VAL A 428 -11.71 15.84 -2.85
C VAL A 428 -12.92 16.52 -2.23
N ASN A 429 -14.08 15.91 -2.40
CA ASN A 429 -15.34 16.43 -1.88
C ASN A 429 -15.80 15.63 -0.69
N PHE A 430 -15.79 16.23 0.49
CA PHE A 430 -16.50 15.70 1.65
C PHE A 430 -17.90 16.28 1.69
N LYS A 431 -18.90 15.41 1.60
CA LYS A 431 -20.31 15.76 1.79
C LYS A 431 -20.74 15.37 3.19
N CYS A 432 -21.42 16.28 3.87
CA CYS A 432 -22.11 15.97 5.11
C CYS A 432 -23.12 14.83 4.86
N ASN A 433 -23.00 13.77 5.65
CA ASN A 433 -23.97 12.69 5.68
C ASN A 433 -24.35 12.45 7.14
N ALA A 434 -25.49 13.00 7.54
CA ALA A 434 -26.02 12.92 8.89
C ALA A 434 -26.90 11.68 9.13
N ARG A 435 -27.00 10.74 8.17
CA ARG A 435 -27.87 9.56 8.34
C ARG A 435 -27.31 8.60 9.42
N PRO A 436 -28.11 8.19 10.41
CA PRO A 436 -27.86 6.94 11.13
C PRO A 436 -28.02 5.76 10.15
N PRO A 437 -27.18 4.71 10.19
CA PRO A 437 -26.30 4.29 11.27
C PRO A 437 -24.82 4.39 10.85
N ILE A 438 -24.38 5.53 10.31
CA ILE A 438 -22.93 5.73 10.12
C ILE A 438 -22.37 5.89 11.53
N GLN A 439 -21.80 4.81 12.07
CA GLN A 439 -21.17 4.83 13.38
C GLN A 439 -20.18 5.99 13.42
N ASP A 440 -19.97 6.54 14.61
CA ASP A 440 -19.01 7.61 14.84
C ASP A 440 -17.64 7.28 14.23
N ASP A 441 -17.35 5.99 14.06
CA ASP A 441 -16.10 5.34 13.64
C ASP A 441 -15.96 5.04 12.15
N GLU A 442 -17.04 5.06 11.38
CA GLU A 442 -16.99 4.71 9.95
C GLU A 442 -17.09 5.96 9.07
N ILE A 443 -16.05 6.20 8.29
CA ILE A 443 -16.23 6.97 7.06
C ILE A 443 -17.07 6.05 6.16
N ALA A 444 -18.32 6.41 5.91
CA ALA A 444 -19.11 5.77 4.88
C ALA A 444 -18.52 6.15 3.52
N TRP A 445 -17.47 5.45 3.12
CA TRP A 445 -17.07 5.33 1.74
C TRP A 445 -18.33 4.98 0.97
N LEU A 446 -18.70 5.77 -0.03
CA LEU A 446 -19.77 5.34 -0.93
C LEU A 446 -19.41 3.92 -1.39
N PRO A 447 -20.37 2.98 -1.46
CA PRO A 447 -20.11 1.56 -1.75
C PRO A 447 -19.36 1.32 -3.07
N ASN A 448 -19.20 2.35 -3.90
CA ASN A 448 -18.29 2.34 -5.03
C ASN A 448 -17.03 3.12 -4.64
N LYS A 449 -15.93 2.41 -4.30
CA LYS A 449 -14.54 2.93 -4.24
C LYS A 449 -14.06 3.39 -5.62
N THR A 450 -14.87 4.18 -6.32
CA THR A 450 -14.64 4.61 -7.69
C THR A 450 -14.23 6.07 -7.70
N VAL A 451 -13.05 6.34 -8.20
CA VAL A 451 -12.58 7.69 -8.52
C VAL A 451 -12.92 7.96 -9.97
N LYS A 452 -13.49 9.15 -10.25
CA LYS A 452 -13.75 9.59 -11.62
C LYS A 452 -12.60 10.44 -12.10
N TYR A 453 -12.00 10.06 -13.22
CA TYR A 453 -11.02 10.90 -13.91
C TYR A 453 -11.70 11.66 -15.06
N TYR A 454 -11.46 12.97 -15.13
CA TYR A 454 -11.98 13.82 -16.20
C TYR A 454 -10.83 14.26 -17.10
N GLU A 455 -10.52 13.44 -18.11
CA GLU A 455 -9.41 13.64 -19.05
C GLU A 455 -9.36 15.05 -19.65
N LYS A 456 -10.51 15.57 -20.11
CA LYS A 456 -10.62 16.91 -20.71
C LYS A 456 -10.07 18.04 -19.83
N TYR A 457 -10.10 17.86 -18.51
CA TYR A 457 -9.72 18.88 -17.53
C TYR A 457 -8.56 18.42 -16.63
N ASN A 458 -7.98 17.25 -16.94
CA ASN A 458 -6.88 16.62 -16.19
C ASN A 458 -7.06 16.61 -14.67
N TYR A 459 -8.25 16.19 -14.19
CA TYR A 459 -8.46 16.07 -12.73
C TYR A 459 -9.19 14.80 -12.29
N PHE A 460 -8.87 14.37 -11.08
CA PHE A 460 -9.55 13.29 -10.36
C PHE A 460 -10.61 13.87 -9.42
N LEU A 461 -11.80 13.27 -9.39
CA LEU A 461 -12.89 13.64 -8.50
C LEU A 461 -13.14 12.53 -7.49
N TYR A 462 -12.94 12.87 -6.22
CA TYR A 462 -13.21 11.99 -5.10
C TYR A 462 -14.44 12.52 -4.35
N GLN A 463 -15.27 11.61 -3.89
CA GLN A 463 -16.45 11.96 -3.12
C GLN A 463 -16.54 11.08 -1.88
N PHE A 464 -16.40 11.73 -0.73
CA PHE A 464 -16.47 11.16 0.61
C PHE A 464 -17.76 11.62 1.26
N ASN A 465 -18.40 10.75 2.03
CA ASN A 465 -19.48 11.13 2.91
C ASN A 465 -18.96 11.05 4.34
N SER A 466 -19.06 12.13 5.10
CA SER A 466 -18.58 12.15 6.48
C SER A 466 -19.46 13.03 7.35
N LYS A 467 -19.79 12.53 8.55
CA LYS A 467 -20.46 13.31 9.60
C LYS A 467 -19.60 14.47 10.10
N ASP A 468 -18.26 14.34 10.07
CA ASP A 468 -17.33 15.36 10.56
C ASP A 468 -17.32 16.62 9.69
N THR A 469 -17.95 16.55 8.51
CA THR A 469 -18.12 17.70 7.59
C THR A 469 -19.48 18.38 7.72
N CYS A 470 -20.34 17.89 8.62
CA CYS A 470 -21.59 18.55 8.98
C CYS A 470 -21.28 19.74 9.91
N SER A 471 -21.74 20.93 9.55
CA SER A 471 -21.45 22.17 10.29
C SER A 471 -22.20 22.32 11.62
N MET A 472 -22.98 21.33 12.01
CA MET A 472 -23.73 21.33 13.26
C MET A 472 -23.38 20.05 14.01
N THR A 473 -22.85 20.18 15.22
CA THR A 473 -22.81 19.10 16.20
C THR A 473 -24.27 18.75 16.49
N TRP A 474 -24.73 17.60 15.99
CA TRP A 474 -25.97 17.01 16.47
C TRP A 474 -25.68 16.49 17.87
N ASP A 475 -25.74 17.36 18.87
CA ASP A 475 -25.92 16.90 20.24
C ASP A 475 -27.34 16.33 20.29
N PHE A 476 -27.49 15.06 19.88
CA PHE A 476 -28.56 14.25 20.42
C PHE A 476 -28.31 14.25 21.92
N PRO A 477 -29.18 14.83 22.76
CA PRO A 477 -29.06 14.59 24.18
C PRO A 477 -29.07 13.07 24.36
N ASP A 478 -28.14 12.51 25.13
CA ASP A 478 -28.16 11.12 25.56
C ASP A 478 -29.49 10.90 26.30
N PHE A 479 -30.52 10.54 25.55
CA PHE A 479 -31.79 10.13 26.08
C PHE A 479 -31.70 8.63 26.28
N ASP A 480 -31.60 8.26 27.55
CA ASP A 480 -31.82 6.92 28.04
C ASP A 480 -33.09 6.38 27.34
N TYR A 481 -32.90 5.43 26.41
CA TYR A 481 -33.98 4.82 25.65
C TYR A 481 -34.77 3.91 26.59
N GLN A 482 -35.58 4.50 27.47
CA GLN A 482 -36.70 3.79 28.04
C GLN A 482 -37.75 3.70 26.94
N LEU A 483 -37.72 2.58 26.20
CA LEU A 483 -38.88 2.09 25.45
C LEU A 483 -40.10 2.32 26.35
N PRO A 484 -41.10 3.12 25.93
CA PRO A 484 -42.34 3.22 26.68
C PRO A 484 -42.86 1.81 26.85
N SER A 485 -42.91 1.34 28.10
CA SER A 485 -43.54 0.08 28.40
C SER A 485 -44.99 0.19 27.95
N SER A 486 -45.37 -0.70 27.02
CA SER A 486 -46.75 -0.99 26.64
C SER A 486 -47.57 0.08 25.91
N THR A 487 -47.12 0.59 24.76
CA THR A 487 -48.07 0.88 23.67
C THR A 487 -47.67 0.09 22.44
N SER A 488 -48.53 -0.86 22.07
CA SER A 488 -48.31 -1.75 20.94
C SER A 488 -48.21 -0.91 19.67
N TYR A 489 -47.01 -0.79 19.12
CA TYR A 489 -46.86 -0.33 17.74
C TYR A 489 -47.79 -1.18 16.86
N PRO A 490 -48.53 -0.57 15.93
CA PRO A 490 -49.38 -1.33 15.04
C PRO A 490 -48.53 -2.36 14.30
N PRO A 491 -49.07 -3.56 14.04
CA PRO A 491 -48.33 -4.61 13.37
C PRO A 491 -47.79 -4.08 12.05
N GLN A 492 -46.52 -4.38 11.74
CA GLN A 492 -45.86 -4.10 10.46
C GLN A 492 -46.56 -4.79 9.26
N TYR A 493 -47.63 -5.53 9.54
CA TYR A 493 -48.39 -6.34 8.63
C TYR A 493 -49.87 -5.95 8.70
N ILE A 494 -50.46 -5.69 7.54
CA ILE A 494 -51.92 -5.58 7.41
C ILE A 494 -52.43 -6.95 6.98
N TYR A 495 -53.31 -7.53 7.81
CA TYR A 495 -53.99 -8.78 7.54
C TYR A 495 -55.44 -8.49 7.17
N GLU A 496 -55.85 -8.87 5.97
CA GLU A 496 -57.26 -8.88 5.60
C GLU A 496 -57.64 -10.27 5.09
N SER A 497 -58.78 -10.77 5.57
CA SER A 497 -59.32 -12.08 5.18
C SER A 497 -60.74 -11.89 4.67
N ASN A 498 -60.98 -12.28 3.40
CA ASN A 498 -62.32 -12.28 2.80
C ASN A 498 -62.98 -13.68 2.89
N GLY A 499 -62.73 -14.40 3.99
CA GLY A 499 -63.28 -15.73 4.27
C GLY A 499 -62.75 -16.90 3.42
N THR A 500 -62.13 -16.63 2.27
CA THR A 500 -61.55 -17.66 1.38
C THR A 500 -60.04 -17.49 1.16
N HIS A 501 -59.51 -16.30 1.42
CA HIS A 501 -58.09 -15.98 1.26
C HIS A 501 -57.69 -14.99 2.35
N SER A 502 -56.58 -15.25 3.03
CA SER A 502 -55.90 -14.28 3.89
C SER A 502 -54.77 -13.62 3.10
N ILE A 503 -54.69 -12.31 3.21
CA ILE A 503 -53.69 -11.50 2.53
C ILE A 503 -52.85 -10.82 3.60
N LYS A 504 -51.54 -10.99 3.47
CA LYS A 504 -50.54 -10.36 4.33
C LYS A 504 -49.80 -9.33 3.49
N ILE A 505 -49.98 -8.05 3.80
CA ILE A 505 -49.20 -6.95 3.23
C ILE A 505 -48.09 -6.63 4.21
N ASP A 506 -46.85 -6.66 3.74
CA ASP A 506 -45.66 -6.35 4.53
C ASP A 506 -45.21 -4.91 4.26
N LEU A 507 -45.49 -4.04 5.21
CA LEU A 507 -45.09 -2.64 5.14
C LEU A 507 -43.67 -2.42 5.67
N SER A 508 -42.94 -3.44 6.13
CA SER A 508 -41.56 -3.33 6.62
C SER A 508 -40.59 -2.81 5.55
N SER A 509 -40.84 -3.15 4.29
CA SER A 509 -40.06 -2.67 3.13
C SER A 509 -40.23 -1.17 2.82
N ILE A 510 -41.18 -0.50 3.47
CA ILE A 510 -41.54 0.91 3.28
C ILE A 510 -40.79 1.79 4.31
N PHE A 511 -40.01 1.19 5.21
CA PHE A 511 -39.35 1.87 6.33
C PHE A 511 -38.13 2.68 5.87
N MET A 512 -38.17 3.97 6.19
CA MET A 512 -37.19 5.02 5.87
C MET A 512 -37.23 5.53 4.43
N PHE A 513 -38.19 6.41 4.16
CA PHE A 513 -38.09 7.29 3.01
C PHE A 513 -37.45 8.61 3.40
N ASP A 514 -36.23 8.83 2.92
CA ASP A 514 -35.66 10.16 2.77
C ASP A 514 -36.02 10.61 1.34
N VAL A 515 -37.26 11.10 1.15
CA VAL A 515 -37.74 11.48 -0.17
C VAL A 515 -37.12 12.82 -0.56
N ASN A 516 -35.91 12.78 -1.11
CA ASN A 516 -35.27 13.91 -1.79
C ASN A 516 -35.93 14.27 -3.15
N SER A 517 -37.22 13.96 -3.34
CA SER A 517 -37.92 14.34 -4.56
C SER A 517 -38.41 15.77 -4.43
N LEU A 518 -37.99 16.64 -5.34
CA LEU A 518 -38.61 17.95 -5.59
C LEU A 518 -40.14 17.79 -5.66
N CYS A 519 -40.83 18.19 -4.60
CA CYS A 519 -42.28 18.35 -4.64
C CYS A 519 -42.58 19.56 -5.53
N LYS A 520 -43.14 19.34 -6.72
CA LYS A 520 -43.87 20.39 -7.44
C LYS A 520 -45.28 20.43 -6.85
N THR A 521 -45.48 21.21 -5.79
CA THR A 521 -46.84 21.55 -5.37
C THR A 521 -47.45 22.48 -6.43
N THR A 522 -48.73 22.28 -6.72
CA THR A 522 -49.50 23.09 -7.68
C THR A 522 -49.83 24.48 -7.16
N MET A 523 -49.57 24.76 -5.88
CA MET A 523 -49.71 26.09 -5.29
C MET A 523 -48.40 26.87 -5.37
N ASP A 524 -48.27 27.61 -6.47
CA ASP A 524 -47.36 28.73 -6.69
C ASP A 524 -45.84 28.42 -6.70
N TYR A 525 -45.19 28.88 -7.77
CA TYR A 525 -43.84 28.48 -8.16
C TYR A 525 -42.75 28.74 -7.08
N ARG A 526 -41.86 27.75 -6.89
CA ARG A 526 -40.52 27.79 -6.24
C ARG A 526 -40.44 27.64 -4.72
N LYS A 527 -40.98 26.57 -4.13
CA LYS A 527 -40.57 26.19 -2.76
C LYS A 527 -40.24 24.70 -2.70
N GLU A 528 -38.98 24.42 -2.37
CA GLU A 528 -38.52 23.07 -2.07
C GLU A 528 -38.99 22.72 -0.66
N SER A 529 -39.89 21.74 -0.58
CA SER A 529 -40.31 21.12 0.67
C SER A 529 -39.72 19.71 0.74
N LEU A 530 -39.17 19.35 1.89
CA LEU A 530 -38.69 18.00 2.19
C LEU A 530 -39.75 17.26 2.97
N LEU A 531 -39.97 16.00 2.60
CA LEU A 531 -40.94 15.12 3.22
C LEU A 531 -40.21 13.99 3.92
N PHE A 532 -40.31 13.94 5.24
CA PHE A 532 -39.75 12.89 6.08
C PHE A 532 -40.89 12.03 6.60
N ILE A 533 -40.90 10.73 6.32
CA ILE A 533 -41.97 9.82 6.74
C ILE A 533 -41.34 8.51 7.22
N SER A 534 -41.72 8.09 8.43
CA SER A 534 -41.39 6.83 9.07
C SER A 534 -42.68 6.27 9.69
N PRO A 535 -43.46 5.48 8.92
CA PRO A 535 -44.83 5.13 9.28
C PRO A 535 -44.99 4.24 10.52
N PHE A 536 -43.90 3.87 11.21
CA PHE A 536 -43.94 3.05 12.43
C PHE A 536 -42.81 3.35 13.41
N ALA A 537 -42.13 4.49 13.27
CA ALA A 537 -41.16 4.94 14.25
C ALA A 537 -41.23 6.45 14.31
N ASP A 538 -41.48 6.97 15.51
CA ASP A 538 -41.41 8.40 15.75
C ASP A 538 -39.95 8.84 15.62
N PHE A 539 -39.73 10.02 15.04
CA PHE A 539 -38.41 10.63 15.04
C PHE A 539 -38.48 12.10 15.41
N GLY A 540 -37.35 12.60 15.92
CA GLY A 540 -37.18 14.00 16.25
C GLY A 540 -37.33 14.89 15.02
N CYS A 541 -37.51 16.20 15.24
CA CYS A 541 -37.56 17.20 14.17
C CYS A 541 -36.33 17.04 13.22
N PRO A 542 -36.51 16.75 11.91
CA PRO A 542 -35.44 16.29 11.03
C PRO A 542 -34.44 17.38 10.57
N ILE A 543 -34.63 18.62 11.00
CA ILE A 543 -33.76 19.76 10.67
C ILE A 543 -33.74 20.65 11.92
N ALA A 544 -32.66 21.42 12.16
CA ALA A 544 -32.59 22.49 13.19
C ALA A 544 -33.64 23.62 13.03
N GLY A 545 -34.66 23.39 12.20
CA GLY A 545 -35.84 24.22 12.12
C GLY A 545 -36.69 24.10 13.38
N ALA A 546 -37.32 25.20 13.76
CA ALA A 546 -38.28 25.20 14.84
C ALA A 546 -39.51 24.35 14.44
N CYS A 547 -39.59 23.12 14.94
CA CYS A 547 -40.82 22.35 14.91
C CYS A 547 -41.86 23.06 15.79
N LYS A 548 -43.03 23.35 15.22
CA LYS A 548 -44.11 23.96 15.96
C LYS A 548 -44.74 22.88 16.85
N SER A 549 -44.74 23.10 18.16
CA SER A 549 -45.50 22.37 19.19
C SER A 549 -45.23 20.88 19.46
N ILE A 550 -44.66 20.10 18.53
CA ILE A 550 -44.44 18.66 18.76
C ILE A 550 -43.02 18.27 18.32
N ASN A 551 -42.28 17.65 19.25
CA ASN A 551 -40.87 17.29 19.05
C ASN A 551 -40.67 15.88 18.47
N LYS A 552 -41.74 15.08 18.38
CA LYS A 552 -41.75 13.74 17.82
C LYS A 552 -42.96 13.56 16.92
N SER A 553 -42.75 13.04 15.72
CA SER A 553 -43.81 12.75 14.76
C SER A 553 -43.32 11.59 13.92
N ASP A 554 -44.25 10.78 13.45
CA ASP A 554 -43.93 9.71 12.50
C ASP A 554 -43.66 10.30 11.10
N GLY A 555 -43.98 11.57 10.86
CA GLY A 555 -43.58 12.26 9.63
C GLY A 555 -43.68 13.78 9.69
N TYR A 556 -42.79 14.46 8.97
CA TYR A 556 -42.71 15.92 8.88
C TYR A 556 -42.66 16.39 7.42
N ILE A 557 -43.26 17.55 7.15
CA ILE A 557 -42.97 18.34 5.96
C ILE A 557 -42.17 19.58 6.36
N CYS A 558 -40.99 19.75 5.79
CA CYS A 558 -40.10 20.87 6.09
C CYS A 558 -39.98 21.80 4.90
N THR A 559 -40.27 23.08 5.10
CA THR A 559 -40.15 24.11 4.07
C THR A 559 -38.84 24.87 4.23
N SER A 560 -38.09 25.02 3.14
CA SER A 560 -36.92 25.90 3.08
C SER A 560 -37.39 27.35 2.81
N ARG A 561 -37.49 28.19 3.85
CA ARG A 561 -37.80 29.62 3.68
C ARG A 561 -36.81 30.46 4.48
N ASN A 562 -36.01 31.26 3.78
CA ASN A 562 -35.17 32.33 4.34
C ASN A 562 -34.34 31.92 5.57
N ASP A 563 -33.35 31.04 5.38
CA ASP A 563 -32.37 30.59 6.39
C ASP A 563 -32.95 29.91 7.65
N ASN A 564 -34.27 29.80 7.78
CA ASN A 564 -34.95 29.17 8.92
C ASN A 564 -35.96 28.12 8.43
N PRO A 565 -35.53 26.85 8.25
CA PRO A 565 -36.44 25.78 7.87
C PRO A 565 -37.57 25.65 8.90
N ARG A 566 -38.80 25.48 8.44
CA ARG A 566 -39.95 25.18 9.32
C ARG A 566 -40.50 23.81 8.98
N CYS A 567 -40.50 22.94 9.96
CA CYS A 567 -41.05 21.59 9.86
C CYS A 567 -42.43 21.53 10.54
N ILE A 568 -43.40 20.96 9.84
CA ILE A 568 -44.76 20.76 10.32
C ILE A 568 -44.97 19.23 10.44
N PRO A 569 -45.41 18.72 11.59
CA PRO A 569 -45.72 17.30 11.76
C PRO A 569 -47.00 16.94 11.00
N ILE A 570 -46.87 16.04 10.02
CA ILE A 570 -47.94 15.64 9.09
C ILE A 570 -48.45 14.22 9.34
N MET A 571 -47.82 13.47 10.23
CA MET A 571 -48.18 12.08 10.51
C MET A 571 -47.96 11.76 11.99
N TYR A 572 -49.03 11.32 12.65
CA TYR A 572 -49.00 10.92 14.06
C TYR A 572 -49.77 9.60 14.23
N LEU A 573 -49.04 8.50 14.41
CA LEU A 573 -49.61 7.15 14.52
C LEU A 573 -50.55 7.01 15.72
N GLN A 574 -50.31 7.75 16.79
CA GLN A 574 -51.16 7.71 17.97
C GLN A 574 -52.57 8.26 17.71
N GLU A 575 -52.75 9.11 16.68
CA GLU A 575 -54.07 9.59 16.22
C GLU A 575 -54.79 8.56 15.32
N GLY A 576 -54.17 7.40 15.11
CA GLY A 576 -54.68 6.30 14.29
C GLY A 576 -54.40 6.47 12.80
N TYR A 577 -54.53 5.35 12.09
CA TYR A 577 -54.50 5.29 10.63
C TYR A 577 -55.70 4.49 10.14
N SER A 578 -56.13 4.78 8.92
CA SER A 578 -57.11 3.97 8.20
C SER A 578 -56.50 3.51 6.89
N TYR A 579 -56.88 2.34 6.40
CA TYR A 579 -56.45 1.89 5.09
C TYR A 579 -57.64 1.45 4.25
N GLU A 580 -57.53 1.63 2.94
CA GLU A 580 -58.51 1.23 1.95
C GLU A 580 -57.76 0.55 0.80
N PHE A 581 -58.20 -0.66 0.43
CA PHE A 581 -57.75 -1.30 -0.79
C PHE A 581 -58.23 -0.50 -2.01
N THR A 582 -57.39 -0.38 -3.03
CA THR A 582 -57.76 0.39 -4.22
C THR A 582 -58.92 -0.28 -4.97
N LYS A 583 -59.81 0.53 -5.57
CA LYS A 583 -61.10 0.08 -6.14
C LYS A 583 -61.00 -0.98 -7.26
N GLN A 584 -59.81 -1.25 -7.78
CA GLN A 584 -59.58 -2.14 -8.92
C GLN A 584 -59.18 -3.58 -8.50
N GLY A 585 -59.02 -3.84 -7.20
CA GLY A 585 -58.82 -5.18 -6.65
C GLY A 585 -57.61 -5.25 -5.71
N LEU A 586 -57.46 -6.41 -5.05
CA LEU A 586 -56.40 -6.66 -4.06
C LEU A 586 -54.98 -6.49 -4.65
N ASN A 587 -54.80 -6.69 -5.96
CA ASN A 587 -53.50 -6.66 -6.63
C ASN A 587 -52.97 -5.24 -6.96
N ASP A 588 -53.82 -4.21 -6.90
CA ASP A 588 -53.43 -2.84 -7.31
C ASP A 588 -52.83 -2.00 -6.17
N GLY A 589 -52.78 -2.56 -4.97
CA GLY A 589 -52.13 -1.97 -3.80
C GLY A 589 -53.09 -1.36 -2.79
N ILE A 590 -52.53 -0.65 -1.82
CA ILE A 590 -53.21 -0.17 -0.61
C ILE A 590 -53.06 1.34 -0.45
N THR A 591 -54.12 2.02 -0.01
CA THR A 591 -54.06 3.43 0.38
C THR A 591 -54.15 3.52 1.89
N ILE A 592 -53.13 4.07 2.53
CA ILE A 592 -53.05 4.29 3.98
C ILE A 592 -53.22 5.78 4.23
N LYS A 593 -54.19 6.16 5.06
CA LYS A 593 -54.44 7.54 5.48
C LYS A 593 -54.03 7.70 6.93
N PHE A 594 -53.12 8.62 7.18
CA PHE A 594 -52.66 9.02 8.50
C PHE A 594 -53.18 10.43 8.82
N ARG A 595 -53.50 10.67 10.09
CA ARG A 595 -53.84 12.00 10.59
C ARG A 595 -52.58 12.66 11.16
N GLY A 596 -52.33 13.89 10.73
CA GLY A 596 -51.31 14.78 11.28
C GLY A 596 -51.94 15.86 12.16
N THR A 597 -51.13 16.87 12.50
CA THR A 597 -51.61 18.04 13.24
C THR A 597 -52.41 18.99 12.34
N ASP A 598 -53.21 19.89 12.93
CA ASP A 598 -53.89 20.99 12.21
C ASP A 598 -54.79 20.54 11.03
N TYR A 599 -55.48 19.39 11.17
CA TYR A 599 -56.34 18.80 10.13
C TYR A 599 -55.59 18.32 8.87
N ILE A 600 -54.26 18.22 8.93
CA ILE A 600 -53.45 17.69 7.84
C ILE A 600 -53.64 16.17 7.78
N THR A 601 -53.93 15.65 6.59
CA THR A 601 -54.01 14.20 6.34
C THR A 601 -52.89 13.80 5.37
N LEU A 602 -52.15 12.75 5.69
CA LEU A 602 -51.20 12.13 4.78
C LEU A 602 -51.83 10.86 4.21
N SER A 603 -52.02 10.81 2.89
CA SER A 603 -52.54 9.66 2.17
C SER A 603 -51.42 9.00 1.36
N VAL A 604 -50.92 7.86 1.84
CA VAL A 604 -49.88 7.06 1.18
C VAL A 604 -50.52 5.94 0.38
N ARG A 605 -50.51 6.05 -0.95
CA ARG A 605 -50.93 4.98 -1.86
C ARG A 605 -49.71 4.15 -2.26
N VAL A 606 -49.68 2.87 -1.89
CA VAL A 606 -48.59 1.94 -2.23
C VAL A 606 -49.08 0.96 -3.28
N GLU A 607 -48.57 1.09 -4.50
CA GLU A 607 -48.87 0.18 -5.62
C GLU A 607 -47.92 -1.03 -5.62
N CYS A 608 -48.42 -2.21 -5.99
CA CYS A 608 -47.60 -3.40 -6.22
C CYS A 608 -46.79 -3.26 -7.52
N LYS A 609 -45.52 -2.83 -7.44
CA LYS A 609 -44.58 -2.85 -8.58
C LYS A 609 -43.17 -3.20 -8.13
N LYS A 610 -42.42 -3.87 -9.01
CA LYS A 610 -41.00 -4.27 -8.80
C LYS A 610 -40.00 -3.11 -8.71
N SER A 611 -40.41 -1.88 -9.01
CA SER A 611 -39.55 -0.69 -8.92
C SER A 611 -40.28 0.42 -8.17
N SER A 612 -39.56 1.10 -7.28
CA SER A 612 -40.09 2.19 -6.48
C SER A 612 -40.07 3.51 -7.26
N ARG A 613 -41.24 4.16 -7.37
CA ARG A 613 -41.40 5.52 -7.88
C ARG A 613 -42.35 6.29 -6.96
N TYR A 614 -42.10 7.59 -6.83
CA TYR A 614 -42.91 8.45 -5.97
C TYR A 614 -43.43 9.68 -6.70
N VAL A 615 -44.68 10.02 -6.45
CA VAL A 615 -45.31 11.26 -6.92
C VAL A 615 -46.08 11.85 -5.74
N ILE A 616 -45.83 13.11 -5.44
CA ILE A 616 -46.50 13.84 -4.36
C ILE A 616 -47.37 14.91 -5.00
N TYR A 617 -48.65 14.93 -4.66
CA TYR A 617 -49.57 16.00 -5.06
C TYR A 617 -50.38 16.48 -3.86
N ASP A 618 -50.66 17.77 -3.83
CA ASP A 618 -51.17 18.51 -2.68
C ASP A 618 -52.58 19.01 -2.96
N GLU A 619 -53.52 18.64 -2.10
CA GLU A 619 -54.82 19.29 -1.93
C GLU A 619 -54.80 20.06 -0.60
N PRO A 620 -55.62 21.10 -0.41
CA PRO A 620 -55.63 21.85 0.85
C PRO A 620 -55.79 20.91 2.06
N ASN A 621 -54.72 20.81 2.87
CA ASN A 621 -54.61 19.95 4.05
C ASN A 621 -54.55 18.42 3.79
N ILE A 622 -54.33 17.96 2.55
CA ILE A 622 -54.14 16.54 2.24
C ILE A 622 -52.91 16.34 1.36
N PHE A 623 -51.91 15.64 1.90
CA PHE A 623 -50.71 15.23 1.17
C PHE A 623 -50.92 13.83 0.61
N HIS A 624 -50.93 13.69 -0.72
CA HIS A 624 -50.95 12.37 -1.34
C HIS A 624 -49.53 11.94 -1.71
N VAL A 625 -49.08 10.81 -1.16
CA VAL A 625 -47.80 10.17 -1.50
C VAL A 625 -48.11 8.91 -2.27
N HIS A 626 -47.73 8.87 -3.53
CA HIS A 626 -47.75 7.62 -4.30
C HIS A 626 -46.40 6.95 -4.11
N ALA A 627 -46.41 5.67 -3.77
CA ALA A 627 -45.25 4.81 -3.61
C ALA A 627 -45.48 3.52 -4.38
N SER A 628 -44.42 2.82 -4.74
CA SER A 628 -44.51 1.46 -5.24
C SER A 628 -43.50 0.55 -4.55
N SER A 629 -43.96 -0.60 -4.09
CA SER A 629 -43.15 -1.60 -3.38
C SER A 629 -43.61 -3.01 -3.76
N ASP A 630 -42.67 -3.95 -3.76
CA ASP A 630 -42.96 -5.37 -3.89
C ASP A 630 -43.59 -5.96 -2.62
N GLY A 631 -43.40 -5.32 -1.46
CA GLY A 631 -44.08 -5.64 -0.21
C GLY A 631 -45.58 -5.35 -0.22
N ALA A 632 -46.03 -4.46 -1.11
CA ALA A 632 -47.45 -4.19 -1.35
C ALA A 632 -48.12 -5.20 -2.30
N CYS A 633 -47.35 -6.11 -2.89
CA CYS A 633 -47.90 -7.17 -3.72
C CYS A 633 -48.55 -8.25 -2.87
N VAL A 634 -49.78 -8.62 -3.25
CA VAL A 634 -50.51 -9.72 -2.61
C VAL A 634 -49.68 -11.00 -2.75
N ARG A 635 -49.27 -11.55 -1.61
CA ARG A 635 -48.72 -12.90 -1.55
C ARG A 635 -49.83 -13.83 -1.04
N PRO A 636 -50.16 -14.91 -1.76
CA PRO A 636 -51.07 -15.91 -1.23
C PRO A 636 -50.46 -16.44 0.06
N TYR A 637 -51.15 -16.19 1.18
CA TYR A 637 -50.75 -16.73 2.46
C TYR A 637 -51.12 -18.21 2.46
N ILE A 638 -50.14 -19.05 2.14
CA ILE A 638 -50.23 -20.48 2.40
C ILE A 638 -50.07 -20.61 3.91
N ASP A 639 -51.13 -21.02 4.60
CA ASP A 639 -51.08 -21.33 6.02
C ASP A 639 -49.86 -22.23 6.23
N PRO A 640 -48.86 -21.83 7.03
CA PRO A 640 -47.64 -22.61 7.16
C PRO A 640 -48.07 -24.02 7.54
N THR A 641 -47.70 -24.99 6.70
CA THR A 641 -47.77 -26.41 7.09
C THR A 641 -47.25 -26.47 8.51
N PRO A 642 -48.03 -27.02 9.47
CA PRO A 642 -47.63 -27.01 10.87
C PRO A 642 -46.18 -27.48 10.93
N PRO A 643 -45.30 -26.73 11.63
CA PRO A 643 -43.89 -27.04 11.64
C PRO A 643 -43.72 -28.54 11.94
N PRO A 644 -42.78 -29.24 11.28
CA PRO A 644 -42.43 -30.59 11.73
C PRO A 644 -42.22 -30.50 13.23
N GLU A 645 -42.85 -31.44 13.97
CA GLU A 645 -42.85 -31.46 15.42
C GLU A 645 -41.47 -31.03 15.94
N PRO A 646 -41.41 -30.08 16.89
CA PRO A 646 -40.15 -29.56 17.39
C PRO A 646 -39.21 -30.73 17.64
N TYR A 647 -38.04 -30.69 16.99
CA TYR A 647 -37.00 -31.68 17.21
C TYR A 647 -36.79 -31.76 18.72
N VAL A 648 -37.29 -32.84 19.32
CA VAL A 648 -37.01 -33.18 20.70
C VAL A 648 -35.53 -33.54 20.69
N PRO A 649 -34.65 -32.71 21.28
CA PRO A 649 -33.25 -33.06 21.32
C PRO A 649 -33.12 -34.45 21.95
N PRO A 650 -32.34 -35.38 21.37
CA PRO A 650 -32.13 -36.68 21.96
C PRO A 650 -31.64 -36.49 23.40
N SER A 651 -32.21 -37.31 24.29
CA SER A 651 -31.88 -37.56 25.70
C SER A 651 -30.76 -36.71 26.28
N THR A 652 -31.10 -35.97 27.35
CA THR A 652 -30.25 -35.45 28.43
C THR A 652 -28.74 -35.44 28.15
N PRO A 653 -28.09 -34.26 28.01
CA PRO A 653 -26.65 -34.18 27.80
C PRO A 653 -25.92 -35.03 28.84
N LYS A 654 -24.98 -35.87 28.39
CA LYS A 654 -24.18 -36.68 29.31
C LYS A 654 -23.37 -35.70 30.18
N THR A 655 -23.54 -35.77 31.49
CA THR A 655 -22.85 -34.91 32.47
C THR A 655 -21.36 -35.24 32.63
N GLU A 656 -20.86 -36.25 31.90
CA GLU A 656 -19.46 -36.65 31.93
C GLU A 656 -18.61 -35.64 31.15
N THR A 657 -17.74 -34.94 31.87
CA THR A 657 -16.60 -34.21 31.30
C THR A 657 -15.74 -35.18 30.50
N VAL A 658 -15.55 -34.89 29.22
CA VAL A 658 -14.65 -35.67 28.35
C VAL A 658 -13.23 -35.25 28.70
N GLU A 659 -12.58 -35.97 29.63
CA GLU A 659 -11.26 -35.58 30.17
C GLU A 659 -10.17 -35.46 29.10
N SER A 660 -10.27 -36.22 28.00
CA SER A 660 -9.48 -36.04 26.77
C SER A 660 -9.96 -37.00 25.67
N TYR A 661 -9.62 -36.71 24.42
CA TYR A 661 -9.61 -37.73 23.37
C TYR A 661 -8.26 -37.72 22.66
N GLU A 662 -7.84 -38.91 22.22
CA GLU A 662 -6.56 -39.13 21.56
C GLU A 662 -6.77 -39.10 20.04
N ILE A 663 -6.14 -38.13 19.37
CA ILE A 663 -5.99 -38.14 17.93
C ILE A 663 -4.78 -39.02 17.63
N LYS A 664 -5.02 -40.21 17.07
CA LYS A 664 -3.95 -41.13 16.67
C LYS A 664 -3.41 -40.71 15.30
N GLY A 665 -2.22 -40.12 15.29
CA GLY A 665 -1.35 -40.16 14.13
C GLY A 665 -0.83 -41.60 13.92
N GLU A 666 -0.10 -41.85 12.83
CA GLU A 666 0.40 -43.21 12.55
C GLU A 666 1.27 -43.79 13.68
N ASN A 667 1.92 -42.95 14.50
CA ASN A 667 2.79 -43.40 15.61
C ASN A 667 2.69 -42.62 16.94
N GLU A 668 1.90 -41.53 17.03
CA GLU A 668 1.73 -40.75 18.27
C GLU A 668 0.28 -40.33 18.54
N THR A 669 -0.04 -40.17 19.81
CA THR A 669 -1.37 -39.75 20.30
C THR A 669 -1.32 -38.31 20.78
N MET A 670 -1.92 -37.38 20.03
CA MET A 670 -2.17 -36.03 20.52
C MET A 670 -3.37 -36.08 21.48
N LYS A 671 -3.13 -35.79 22.77
CA LYS A 671 -4.21 -35.61 23.75
C LYS A 671 -4.73 -34.19 23.65
N VAL A 672 -5.96 -34.05 23.17
CA VAL A 672 -6.67 -32.76 23.21
C VAL A 672 -7.27 -32.62 24.61
N THR A 673 -6.66 -31.78 25.45
CA THR A 673 -7.06 -31.55 26.84
C THR A 673 -8.06 -30.39 26.96
N GLU A 674 -8.78 -30.34 28.09
CA GLU A 674 -9.83 -29.35 28.39
C GLU A 674 -9.40 -27.87 28.35
N SER A 675 -8.10 -27.58 28.40
CA SER A 675 -7.56 -26.22 28.52
C SER A 675 -7.15 -25.59 27.20
N THR A 676 -7.18 -26.30 26.07
CA THR A 676 -6.70 -25.71 24.81
C THR A 676 -7.79 -24.89 24.14
N GLU A 677 -7.64 -23.56 24.15
CA GLU A 677 -8.41 -22.66 23.28
C GLU A 677 -7.76 -22.58 21.90
N ILE A 678 -8.58 -22.74 20.86
CA ILE A 678 -8.20 -22.45 19.47
C ILE A 678 -9.04 -21.28 19.02
N ARG A 679 -8.39 -20.21 18.55
CA ARG A 679 -9.06 -19.01 18.04
C ARG A 679 -8.47 -18.55 16.72
N GLY A 680 -9.30 -17.93 15.89
CA GLY A 680 -8.86 -17.44 14.58
C GLY A 680 -9.99 -16.87 13.74
N HIS A 681 -9.60 -16.10 12.73
CA HIS A 681 -10.49 -15.59 11.70
C HIS A 681 -10.55 -16.60 10.56
N VAL A 682 -11.76 -17.02 10.18
CA VAL A 682 -11.95 -18.01 9.11
C VAL A 682 -12.89 -17.44 8.07
N LEU A 683 -12.43 -17.41 6.82
CA LEU A 683 -13.24 -17.16 5.64
C LEU A 683 -13.97 -18.47 5.28
N LEU A 684 -15.24 -18.55 5.64
CA LEU A 684 -16.10 -19.69 5.31
C LEU A 684 -16.61 -19.57 3.88
N LYS A 685 -16.24 -20.53 3.03
CA LYS A 685 -16.88 -20.70 1.72
C LYS A 685 -18.21 -21.42 1.92
N GLY A 686 -19.31 -20.72 1.67
CA GLY A 686 -20.68 -21.23 1.82
C GLY A 686 -21.40 -21.38 0.47
N GLU A 687 -22.53 -22.09 0.46
CA GLU A 687 -23.32 -22.32 -0.78
C GLU A 687 -24.01 -21.06 -1.33
N MET A 688 -24.24 -20.04 -0.49
CA MET A 688 -24.91 -18.79 -0.90
C MET A 688 -23.98 -17.57 -0.94
N ALA A 689 -22.97 -17.50 -0.08
CA ALA A 689 -21.96 -16.44 -0.05
C ALA A 689 -20.79 -16.83 0.87
N ASP A 690 -19.62 -16.26 0.60
CA ASP A 690 -18.48 -16.33 1.52
C ASP A 690 -18.74 -15.48 2.77
N GLN A 691 -18.36 -15.96 3.94
CA GLN A 691 -18.56 -15.28 5.23
C GLN A 691 -17.27 -15.25 6.05
N LEU A 692 -16.81 -14.07 6.44
CA LEU A 692 -15.72 -13.94 7.41
C LEU A 692 -16.30 -14.00 8.84
N ALA A 693 -15.84 -14.95 9.66
CA ALA A 693 -16.29 -15.11 11.04
C ALA A 693 -15.14 -15.46 11.99
N ASN A 694 -15.32 -15.17 13.28
CA ASN A 694 -14.39 -15.56 14.33
C ASN A 694 -14.85 -16.89 14.91
N PHE A 695 -13.93 -17.83 15.03
CA PHE A 695 -14.18 -19.10 15.67
C PHE A 695 -13.42 -19.21 16.99
N TYR A 696 -14.11 -19.77 17.99
CA TYR A 696 -13.51 -20.20 19.25
C TYR A 696 -13.85 -21.67 19.44
N ALA A 697 -12.84 -22.53 19.54
CA ALA A 697 -13.04 -23.94 19.84
C ALA A 697 -12.34 -24.34 21.14
N TYR A 698 -13.08 -25.09 21.94
CA TYR A 698 -12.69 -25.77 23.17
C TYR A 698 -12.96 -27.26 22.95
N PRO A 699 -12.14 -27.98 22.18
CA PRO A 699 -12.56 -29.28 21.67
C PRO A 699 -12.80 -30.33 22.79
N GLY A 700 -12.10 -30.19 23.93
CA GLY A 700 -12.27 -31.04 25.12
C GLY A 700 -13.21 -30.48 26.20
N SER A 701 -13.80 -29.29 26.06
CA SER A 701 -14.70 -28.74 27.09
C SER A 701 -15.81 -27.87 26.51
N ALA A 702 -16.85 -27.57 27.29
CA ALA A 702 -17.85 -26.57 26.91
C ALA A 702 -17.61 -25.32 27.76
N LYS A 703 -17.12 -24.25 27.14
CA LYS A 703 -16.82 -22.97 27.81
C LYS A 703 -17.45 -21.81 27.05
N ARG A 704 -17.69 -20.70 27.74
CA ARG A 704 -18.02 -19.42 27.10
C ARG A 704 -16.73 -18.78 26.57
N PRO A 705 -16.74 -18.14 25.38
CA PRO A 705 -15.56 -17.44 24.91
C PRO A 705 -15.14 -16.33 25.88
N GLU A 706 -13.84 -16.13 26.06
CA GLU A 706 -13.33 -15.02 26.88
C GLU A 706 -13.80 -13.66 26.32
N GLY A 707 -14.11 -12.71 27.21
CA GLY A 707 -14.61 -11.38 26.83
C GLY A 707 -16.13 -11.18 26.94
N ASN A 708 -16.87 -12.14 27.53
CA ASN A 708 -18.32 -12.07 27.77
C ASN A 708 -19.16 -11.68 26.53
N PRO A 709 -18.99 -12.34 25.37
CA PRO A 709 -19.87 -12.13 24.22
C PRO A 709 -21.33 -12.46 24.57
N GLU A 710 -22.29 -11.78 23.93
CA GLU A 710 -23.70 -12.18 24.00
C GLU A 710 -23.85 -13.53 23.29
N THR A 711 -24.16 -14.57 24.06
CA THR A 711 -24.32 -15.93 23.55
C THR A 711 -25.80 -16.25 23.34
N PHE A 712 -26.16 -16.71 22.15
CA PHE A 712 -27.54 -17.11 21.85
C PHE A 712 -27.76 -18.59 22.17
N GLY A 713 -28.79 -18.89 22.96
CA GLY A 713 -29.32 -20.25 23.17
C GLY A 713 -28.64 -21.12 24.23
N VAL A 714 -27.33 -20.97 24.48
CA VAL A 714 -26.59 -21.73 25.51
C VAL A 714 -25.50 -20.89 26.18
N ASN A 715 -25.15 -21.20 27.43
CA ASN A 715 -24.09 -20.49 28.16
C ASN A 715 -22.68 -21.03 27.88
N ASN A 716 -22.57 -22.30 27.48
CA ASN A 716 -21.32 -23.02 27.23
C ASN A 716 -21.49 -23.88 25.98
N ALA A 717 -20.46 -23.91 25.12
CA ALA A 717 -20.39 -24.77 23.96
C ALA A 717 -18.92 -25.13 23.66
N SER A 718 -18.70 -26.17 22.87
CA SER A 718 -17.35 -26.59 22.46
C SER A 718 -16.85 -25.83 21.25
N VAL A 719 -17.73 -25.33 20.39
CA VAL A 719 -17.34 -24.48 19.26
C VAL A 719 -18.34 -23.34 19.08
N TRP A 720 -17.82 -22.12 19.02
CA TRP A 720 -18.56 -20.88 18.82
C TRP A 720 -18.22 -20.26 17.47
N LYS A 721 -19.25 -19.79 16.78
CA LYS A 721 -19.12 -18.87 15.65
C LYS A 721 -19.59 -17.50 16.14
N CYS A 722 -18.68 -16.53 16.12
CA CYS A 722 -18.94 -15.18 16.57
C CYS A 722 -18.83 -14.22 15.38
N TRP A 723 -19.83 -13.37 15.22
CA TRP A 723 -19.74 -12.27 14.27
C TRP A 723 -19.13 -11.07 14.96
N MET A 724 -18.22 -10.41 14.26
CA MET A 724 -17.80 -9.08 14.66
C MET A 724 -18.98 -8.15 14.41
N ALA A 725 -19.78 -7.89 15.45
CA ALA A 725 -20.62 -6.72 15.46
C ALA A 725 -19.69 -5.48 15.47
N PRO A 726 -20.05 -4.39 14.79
CA PRO A 726 -19.25 -3.18 14.82
C PRO A 726 -19.23 -2.61 16.24
N LYS A 727 -18.04 -2.72 16.88
CA LYS A 727 -17.50 -2.29 18.20
C LYS A 727 -18.36 -1.81 19.39
N THR A 728 -19.64 -1.48 19.24
CA THR A 728 -20.51 -1.01 20.34
C THR A 728 -21.51 -2.05 20.84
N SER A 729 -21.63 -3.20 20.17
CA SER A 729 -22.39 -4.36 20.66
C SER A 729 -21.43 -5.42 21.18
N PRO A 730 -21.73 -6.11 22.29
CA PRO A 730 -21.04 -7.34 22.66
C PRO A 730 -21.06 -8.29 21.45
N PHE A 731 -19.94 -8.98 21.18
CA PHE A 731 -19.85 -9.96 20.11
C PHE A 731 -21.02 -10.94 20.25
N THR A 732 -21.85 -11.07 19.22
CA THR A 732 -22.90 -12.09 19.24
C THR A 732 -22.29 -13.41 18.78
N CYS A 733 -22.36 -14.41 19.63
CA CYS A 733 -21.88 -15.75 19.36
C CYS A 733 -23.04 -16.75 19.34
N ILE A 734 -23.03 -17.64 18.36
CA ILE A 734 -23.90 -18.82 18.35
C ILE A 734 -23.06 -20.08 18.59
N ASN A 735 -23.63 -21.06 19.28
CA ASN A 735 -23.02 -22.37 19.38
C ASN A 735 -23.17 -23.10 18.04
N VAL A 736 -22.07 -23.54 17.45
CA VAL A 736 -22.09 -24.31 16.20
C VAL A 736 -21.79 -25.80 16.42
N ALA A 737 -21.22 -26.15 17.57
CA ALA A 737 -21.12 -27.52 18.07
C ALA A 737 -20.89 -27.55 19.59
N ASP A 738 -21.28 -28.66 20.23
CA ASP A 738 -21.15 -28.89 21.66
C ASP A 738 -20.87 -30.38 21.94
N ALA A 739 -19.67 -30.67 22.42
CA ALA A 739 -19.16 -32.04 22.61
C ALA A 739 -19.95 -32.84 23.65
N ARG A 740 -20.77 -32.19 24.49
CA ARG A 740 -21.69 -32.86 25.41
C ARG A 740 -22.75 -33.71 24.71
N TYR A 741 -23.01 -33.42 23.43
CA TYR A 741 -23.90 -34.22 22.56
C TYR A 741 -23.16 -35.33 21.80
N GLY A 742 -21.87 -35.53 22.11
CA GLY A 742 -21.01 -36.51 21.48
C GLY A 742 -20.10 -35.94 20.40
N TYR A 743 -19.02 -36.67 20.15
CA TYR A 743 -18.05 -36.39 19.10
C TYR A 743 -17.64 -37.71 18.43
N LYS A 744 -17.13 -37.61 17.20
CA LYS A 744 -16.61 -38.73 16.41
C LYS A 744 -15.19 -38.40 15.95
N VAL A 745 -14.23 -39.25 16.27
CA VAL A 745 -12.84 -39.12 15.82
C VAL A 745 -12.61 -40.08 14.65
N GLU A 746 -12.16 -39.56 13.52
CA GLU A 746 -11.81 -40.32 12.32
C GLU A 746 -10.46 -39.83 11.77
N GLY A 747 -9.37 -40.53 12.11
CA GLY A 747 -8.01 -40.07 11.81
C GLY A 747 -7.75 -38.72 12.48
N ASN A 748 -7.30 -37.74 11.68
CA ASN A 748 -7.02 -36.37 12.14
C ASN A 748 -8.27 -35.46 12.20
N ASN A 749 -9.45 -36.02 11.98
CA ASN A 749 -10.71 -35.28 11.98
C ASN A 749 -11.50 -35.54 13.26
N VAL A 750 -11.93 -34.48 13.92
CA VAL A 750 -12.84 -34.54 15.07
C VAL A 750 -14.14 -33.86 14.69
N THR A 751 -15.22 -34.64 14.60
CA THR A 751 -16.56 -34.12 14.30
C THR A 751 -17.36 -34.00 15.59
N ILE A 752 -17.84 -32.80 15.89
CA ILE A 752 -18.60 -32.45 17.09
C ILE A 752 -20.02 -32.04 16.66
N GLY A 753 -21.05 -32.66 17.24
CA GLY A 753 -22.45 -32.37 16.94
C GLY A 753 -23.09 -31.37 17.92
N GLY A 754 -24.42 -31.24 17.88
CA GLY A 754 -25.18 -30.51 18.93
C GLY A 754 -25.16 -28.98 18.82
N GLY A 755 -24.84 -28.43 17.65
CA GLY A 755 -24.90 -27.00 17.39
C GLY A 755 -26.31 -26.47 17.18
N HIS A 756 -26.44 -25.14 17.18
CA HIS A 756 -27.69 -24.45 16.87
C HIS A 756 -28.22 -24.88 15.50
N SER A 757 -29.54 -25.11 15.40
CA SER A 757 -30.18 -25.65 14.20
C SER A 757 -29.64 -27.01 13.73
N GLY A 758 -29.09 -27.81 14.64
CA GLY A 758 -28.56 -29.15 14.34
C GLY A 758 -27.23 -29.13 13.60
N SER A 759 -26.47 -28.02 13.67
CA SER A 759 -25.18 -27.93 13.01
C SER A 759 -24.13 -28.82 13.69
N SER A 760 -23.13 -29.21 12.91
CA SER A 760 -21.93 -29.89 13.39
C SER A 760 -20.66 -29.19 12.93
N VAL A 761 -19.54 -29.46 13.58
CA VAL A 761 -18.22 -28.95 13.21
C VAL A 761 -17.25 -30.10 13.08
N THR A 762 -16.57 -30.23 11.95
CA THR A 762 -15.42 -31.11 11.73
C THR A 762 -14.14 -30.29 11.81
N LEU A 763 -13.32 -30.55 12.83
CA LEU A 763 -11.99 -29.97 13.01
C LEU A 763 -10.94 -30.92 12.41
N SER A 764 -10.22 -30.48 11.40
CA SER A 764 -9.13 -31.22 10.74
C SER A 764 -7.79 -30.69 11.23
N PHE A 765 -7.06 -31.49 12.02
CA PHE A 765 -5.77 -31.08 12.56
C PHE A 765 -4.64 -31.36 11.56
N VAL A 766 -3.82 -30.36 11.26
CA VAL A 766 -2.68 -30.43 10.33
C VAL A 766 -1.42 -29.81 10.95
N CYS A 767 -0.25 -30.22 10.47
CA CYS A 767 1.03 -29.65 10.90
C CYS A 767 1.19 -28.19 10.42
N SER A 768 1.58 -27.28 11.32
CA SER A 768 1.82 -25.85 11.03
C SER A 768 3.16 -25.53 10.36
N GLY A 769 4.03 -26.53 10.17
CA GLY A 769 5.41 -26.36 9.70
C GLY A 769 6.35 -25.69 10.71
N LYS A 770 5.87 -25.37 11.92
CA LYS A 770 6.65 -24.77 13.01
C LYS A 770 6.76 -25.76 14.16
N LYS A 771 7.94 -25.86 14.79
CA LYS A 771 8.18 -26.72 15.97
C LYS A 771 7.48 -26.20 17.23
N GLU A 772 7.25 -24.90 17.31
CA GLU A 772 6.61 -24.25 18.45
C GLU A 772 5.61 -23.18 17.96
N GLY A 773 4.47 -23.06 18.64
CA GLY A 773 3.46 -22.04 18.34
C GLY A 773 2.08 -22.37 18.90
N PRO A 774 1.18 -21.37 19.03
CA PRO A 774 -0.19 -21.61 19.42
C PRO A 774 -0.98 -22.30 18.30
N ARG A 775 -1.93 -23.15 18.68
CA ARG A 775 -2.90 -23.73 17.75
C ARG A 775 -3.81 -22.62 17.22
N HIS A 776 -3.99 -22.57 15.91
CA HIS A 776 -4.85 -21.57 15.27
C HIS A 776 -5.63 -22.18 14.12
N PHE A 777 -6.73 -21.55 13.76
CA PHE A 777 -7.46 -21.94 12.56
C PHE A 777 -6.70 -21.45 11.32
N ASN A 778 -6.72 -22.25 10.26
CA ASN A 778 -6.37 -21.79 8.93
C ASN A 778 -7.37 -20.68 8.50
N GLU A 779 -6.92 -19.75 7.67
CA GLU A 779 -7.72 -18.62 7.18
C GLU A 779 -8.94 -19.05 6.35
N HIS A 780 -9.00 -20.32 5.90
CA HIS A 780 -10.07 -20.87 5.08
C HIS A 780 -10.82 -22.03 5.75
N GLY A 781 -12.15 -21.99 5.64
CA GLY A 781 -13.05 -23.06 6.07
C GLY A 781 -14.19 -23.25 5.07
N VAL A 782 -14.95 -24.34 5.20
CA VAL A 782 -16.08 -24.65 4.31
C VAL A 782 -17.33 -24.93 5.14
N PHE A 783 -18.47 -24.34 4.76
CA PHE A 783 -19.77 -24.65 5.36
C PHE A 783 -20.65 -25.35 4.32
N ARG A 784 -20.99 -26.62 4.56
CA ARG A 784 -21.81 -27.44 3.65
C ARG A 784 -22.67 -28.42 4.42
N ASN A 785 -23.92 -28.62 4.02
CA ASN A 785 -24.86 -29.57 4.67
C ASN A 785 -24.98 -29.37 6.19
N ASN A 786 -25.03 -28.11 6.66
CA ASN A 786 -25.05 -27.76 8.08
C ASN A 786 -23.81 -28.21 8.88
N ASN A 787 -22.72 -28.54 8.20
CA ASN A 787 -21.43 -28.90 8.80
C ASN A 787 -20.36 -27.86 8.48
N TYR A 788 -19.65 -27.40 9.51
CA TYR A 788 -18.49 -26.53 9.38
C TYR A 788 -17.22 -27.39 9.32
N HIS A 789 -16.51 -27.34 8.21
CA HIS A 789 -15.18 -27.96 8.07
C HIS A 789 -14.11 -26.89 8.31
N LEU A 790 -13.40 -27.00 9.43
CA LEU A 790 -12.37 -26.05 9.86
C LEU A 790 -11.03 -26.78 9.96
N ILE A 791 -9.96 -26.16 9.45
CA ILE A 791 -8.59 -26.70 9.54
C ILE A 791 -7.91 -26.03 10.74
N VAL A 792 -7.31 -26.84 11.61
CA VAL A 792 -6.55 -26.39 12.78
C VAL A 792 -5.08 -26.72 12.55
N GLU A 793 -4.24 -25.70 12.52
CA GLU A 793 -2.80 -25.85 12.39
C GLU A 793 -2.18 -25.99 13.79
N THR A 794 -1.40 -27.06 13.99
CA THR A 794 -0.86 -27.43 15.29
C THR A 794 0.60 -27.89 15.15
N PRO A 795 1.55 -27.37 15.94
CA PRO A 795 2.96 -27.79 15.88
C PRO A 795 3.18 -29.25 16.37
N GLU A 796 2.31 -29.78 17.22
CA GLU A 796 2.45 -31.12 17.80
C GLU A 796 2.26 -32.25 16.78
N LEU A 797 1.68 -31.97 15.61
CA LEU A 797 1.61 -32.93 14.51
C LEU A 797 2.83 -32.84 13.56
N CYS A 798 3.78 -31.94 13.81
CA CYS A 798 4.92 -31.70 12.94
C CYS A 798 6.14 -32.59 13.23
N GLU A 799 6.20 -33.30 14.36
CA GLU A 799 7.35 -34.17 14.67
C GLU A 799 7.56 -35.29 13.64
N TRP A 800 6.54 -35.61 12.85
CA TRP A 800 6.65 -36.61 11.79
C TRP A 800 7.32 -36.11 10.49
N TYR A 801 7.36 -34.79 10.26
CA TYR A 801 7.90 -34.23 9.01
C TYR A 801 9.39 -33.90 9.08
N ASP A 802 10.00 -33.97 10.26
CA ASP A 802 11.39 -33.58 10.48
C ASP A 802 12.38 -34.75 10.67
N ASP A 803 11.92 -36.00 10.66
CA ASP A 803 12.83 -37.15 10.84
C ASP A 803 12.37 -38.44 10.13
N ASP A 804 11.62 -38.32 9.03
CA ASP A 804 11.87 -39.26 7.93
C ASP A 804 13.29 -38.96 7.51
N GLY A 805 14.22 -39.70 8.12
CA GLY A 805 15.62 -39.67 7.78
C GLY A 805 15.67 -39.70 6.27
N SER A 806 15.94 -38.52 5.70
CA SER A 806 16.70 -38.44 4.48
C SER A 806 17.99 -39.16 4.88
N THR A 807 17.96 -40.48 4.72
CA THR A 807 19.09 -41.31 4.38
C THR A 807 19.71 -40.52 3.28
N SER A 808 20.66 -39.68 3.71
CA SER A 808 20.86 -38.42 3.05
C SER A 808 21.15 -38.80 1.61
N LEU A 809 20.46 -38.17 0.66
CA LEU A 809 20.66 -38.50 -0.74
C LEU A 809 22.06 -38.04 -1.21
N TRP A 810 23.02 -37.81 -0.28
CA TRP A 810 24.45 -37.71 -0.55
C TRP A 810 24.96 -38.93 -1.31
N TRP A 811 24.42 -40.13 -1.11
CA TRP A 811 24.80 -41.28 -1.95
C TRP A 811 24.31 -41.15 -3.39
N ILE A 812 23.16 -40.50 -3.64
CA ILE A 812 22.70 -40.16 -5.00
C ILE A 812 23.58 -39.09 -5.64
N TRP A 813 24.14 -38.15 -4.87
CA TRP A 813 25.14 -37.19 -5.38
C TRP A 813 26.55 -37.78 -5.51
N LEU A 814 26.91 -38.78 -4.69
CA LEU A 814 28.19 -39.48 -4.77
C LEU A 814 28.33 -40.32 -6.03
N ILE A 815 27.27 -40.96 -6.51
CA ILE A 815 27.33 -41.78 -7.74
C ILE A 815 27.76 -40.93 -8.97
N PRO A 816 27.12 -39.80 -9.32
CA PRO A 816 27.54 -38.97 -10.44
C PRO A 816 28.88 -38.29 -10.17
N MET A 817 29.19 -37.89 -8.93
CA MET A 817 30.49 -37.30 -8.59
C MET A 817 31.64 -38.32 -8.74
N THR A 818 31.42 -39.57 -8.34
CA THR A 818 32.38 -40.67 -8.51
C THR A 818 32.54 -41.04 -9.97
N LEU A 819 31.45 -41.10 -10.74
CA LEU A 819 31.50 -41.33 -12.19
C LEU A 819 32.25 -40.19 -12.92
N ALA A 820 32.00 -38.93 -12.54
CA ALA A 820 32.72 -37.78 -13.10
C ALA A 820 34.22 -37.82 -12.76
N LEU A 821 34.58 -38.22 -11.54
CA LEU A 821 35.98 -38.38 -11.13
C LEU A 821 36.68 -39.51 -11.90
N VAL A 822 36.04 -40.68 -12.02
CA VAL A 822 36.57 -41.81 -12.80
C VAL A 822 36.73 -41.41 -14.27
N PHE A 823 35.77 -40.66 -14.80
CA PHE A 823 35.80 -40.15 -16.15
C PHE A 823 36.97 -39.17 -16.38
N PHE A 824 37.14 -38.22 -15.48
CA PHE A 824 38.23 -37.25 -15.50
C PHE A 824 39.60 -37.95 -15.42
N LEU A 825 39.76 -38.90 -14.49
CA LEU A 825 40.98 -39.69 -14.35
C LEU A 825 41.28 -40.53 -15.59
N TYR A 826 40.25 -41.13 -16.21
CA TYR A 826 40.40 -41.86 -17.46
C TYR A 826 40.93 -40.97 -18.59
N ILE A 827 40.39 -39.75 -18.75
CA ILE A 827 40.88 -38.81 -19.77
C ILE A 827 42.32 -38.39 -19.47
N VAL A 828 42.65 -37.99 -18.24
CA VAL A 828 43.99 -37.47 -17.91
C VAL A 828 45.06 -38.58 -18.03
N ILE A 829 44.84 -39.73 -17.40
CA ILE A 829 45.80 -40.83 -17.40
C ILE A 829 45.87 -41.45 -18.79
N GLY A 830 44.74 -41.67 -19.45
CA GLY A 830 44.72 -42.22 -20.80
C GLY A 830 45.42 -41.30 -21.80
N SER A 831 45.23 -39.98 -21.70
CA SER A 831 45.92 -39.02 -22.58
C SER A 831 47.43 -38.99 -22.33
N LEU A 832 47.87 -39.13 -21.07
CA LEU A 832 49.28 -39.29 -20.72
C LEU A 832 49.90 -40.56 -21.32
N VAL A 833 49.18 -41.69 -21.27
CA VAL A 833 49.63 -42.96 -21.87
C VAL A 833 49.72 -42.85 -23.39
N VAL A 834 48.72 -42.24 -24.04
CA VAL A 834 48.73 -42.00 -25.49
C VAL A 834 49.87 -41.06 -25.88
N LYS A 835 50.11 -39.98 -25.11
CA LYS A 835 51.26 -39.09 -25.33
C LYS A 835 52.58 -39.85 -25.24
N ARG A 836 52.73 -40.69 -24.21
CA ARG A 836 53.96 -41.48 -24.02
C ARG A 836 54.17 -42.49 -25.16
N ARG A 837 53.10 -43.03 -25.74
CA ARG A 837 53.17 -44.05 -26.81
C ARG A 837 53.30 -43.44 -28.22
N THR A 838 52.68 -42.30 -28.47
CA THR A 838 52.56 -41.71 -29.81
C THR A 838 53.35 -40.42 -29.99
N GLY A 839 53.88 -39.83 -28.92
CA GLY A 839 54.55 -38.52 -28.92
C GLY A 839 53.59 -37.32 -28.88
N HIS A 840 52.30 -37.52 -29.15
CA HIS A 840 51.31 -36.46 -29.22
C HIS A 840 50.20 -36.63 -28.18
N TRP A 841 49.72 -35.52 -27.62
CA TRP A 841 48.55 -35.55 -26.74
C TRP A 841 47.30 -35.87 -27.56
N ASN A 842 46.63 -36.96 -27.22
CA ASN A 842 45.37 -37.36 -27.83
C ASN A 842 44.47 -38.01 -26.77
N VAL A 843 43.16 -37.83 -26.90
CA VAL A 843 42.17 -38.43 -26.00
C VAL A 843 42.18 -39.95 -26.17
N PRO A 844 42.19 -40.74 -25.08
CA PRO A 844 42.15 -42.20 -25.15
C PRO A 844 40.89 -42.68 -25.86
N ASN A 845 41.04 -43.71 -26.71
CA ASN A 845 39.95 -44.28 -27.52
C ASN A 845 39.18 -43.23 -28.35
N ARG A 846 39.89 -42.31 -29.03
CA ARG A 846 39.32 -41.24 -29.87
C ARG A 846 38.11 -41.67 -30.73
N ASN A 847 38.17 -42.84 -31.36
CA ASN A 847 37.09 -43.31 -32.24
C ASN A 847 35.78 -43.54 -31.48
N PHE A 848 35.83 -44.03 -30.23
CA PHE A 848 34.65 -44.20 -29.39
C PHE A 848 33.92 -42.87 -29.14
N TRP A 849 34.66 -41.80 -28.84
CA TRP A 849 34.08 -40.47 -28.60
C TRP A 849 33.43 -39.87 -29.84
N ILE A 850 34.03 -40.10 -31.01
CA ILE A 850 33.47 -39.66 -32.30
C ILE A 850 32.16 -40.42 -32.59
N ASP A 851 32.09 -41.71 -32.30
CA ASP A 851 30.89 -42.51 -32.54
C ASP A 851 29.78 -42.20 -31.52
N LEU A 852 30.15 -41.88 -30.28
CA LEU A 852 29.22 -41.46 -29.23
C LEU A 852 28.56 -40.12 -29.55
N THR A 853 29.31 -39.12 -30.03
CA THR A 853 28.75 -37.81 -30.41
C THR A 853 27.86 -37.91 -31.65
N LYS A 854 28.23 -38.74 -32.62
CA LYS A 854 27.38 -39.05 -33.78
C LYS A 854 26.06 -39.72 -33.36
N SER A 855 26.10 -40.65 -32.41
CA SER A 855 24.90 -41.34 -31.91
C SER A 855 23.97 -40.40 -31.12
N CYS A 856 24.49 -39.45 -30.34
CA CYS A 856 23.67 -38.43 -29.67
C CYS A 856 22.98 -37.48 -30.66
N SER A 857 23.67 -37.05 -31.72
CA SER A 857 23.09 -36.14 -32.73
C SER A 857 21.94 -36.74 -33.54
N SER A 858 21.78 -38.07 -33.53
CA SER A 858 20.75 -38.80 -34.27
C SER A 858 19.54 -39.19 -33.38
N CYS A 859 19.56 -38.85 -32.09
CA CYS A 859 18.47 -39.17 -31.17
C CYS A 859 17.34 -38.12 -31.23
N LYS A 860 16.10 -38.57 -31.43
CA LYS A 860 14.90 -37.71 -31.64
C LYS A 860 14.62 -36.71 -30.52
N CYS A 861 15.15 -36.90 -29.30
CA CYS A 861 14.92 -35.99 -28.17
C CYS A 861 15.62 -34.63 -28.31
N CYS A 862 16.64 -34.50 -29.18
CA CYS A 862 17.35 -33.23 -29.40
C CYS A 862 16.75 -32.36 -30.53
N ARG A 863 15.60 -32.74 -31.11
CA ARG A 863 14.96 -32.05 -32.24
C ARG A 863 13.89 -31.03 -31.81
N GLY A 864 14.06 -30.38 -30.66
CA GLY A 864 13.19 -29.30 -30.21
C GLY A 864 13.57 -27.96 -30.86
N ASN A 865 12.76 -27.52 -31.83
CA ASN A 865 12.60 -26.15 -32.37
C ASN A 865 13.76 -25.14 -32.18
N TYR A 866 14.92 -25.41 -32.77
CA TYR A 866 15.91 -24.39 -33.12
C TYR A 866 16.16 -24.45 -34.63
N SER A 867 15.20 -23.96 -35.41
CA SER A 867 15.35 -23.77 -36.85
C SER A 867 15.43 -22.28 -37.17
N GLU A 868 16.52 -21.62 -36.77
CA GLU A 868 16.93 -20.34 -37.41
C GLU A 868 18.38 -19.87 -37.13
N ILE A 869 19.22 -20.62 -36.38
CA ILE A 869 20.61 -20.21 -36.09
C ILE A 869 21.63 -21.29 -36.54
N SER A 870 21.49 -21.87 -37.73
CA SER A 870 22.51 -22.81 -38.27
C SER A 870 22.84 -22.55 -39.73
N LYS A 871 23.39 -21.37 -40.02
CA LYS A 871 24.17 -21.17 -41.25
C LYS A 871 25.61 -20.71 -41.04
N ASP A 872 26.01 -20.26 -39.84
CA ASP A 872 27.35 -19.73 -39.61
C ASP A 872 28.28 -20.58 -38.71
N THR A 873 27.81 -21.71 -38.18
CA THR A 873 28.63 -22.56 -37.29
C THR A 873 29.41 -23.68 -37.98
N ASP A 874 29.14 -23.96 -39.26
CA ASP A 874 29.83 -25.03 -40.02
C ASP A 874 31.21 -24.62 -40.56
N LEU A 875 31.61 -23.34 -40.44
CA LEU A 875 32.91 -22.87 -40.96
C LEU A 875 34.07 -22.84 -39.94
N ILE A 876 33.82 -23.04 -38.64
CA ILE A 876 34.86 -22.83 -37.61
C ILE A 876 35.54 -24.14 -37.15
N LEU A 877 34.99 -25.32 -37.47
CA LEU A 877 35.54 -26.60 -37.00
C LEU A 877 36.47 -27.33 -38.01
N SER A 878 36.74 -26.76 -39.19
CA SER A 878 37.63 -27.41 -40.18
C SER A 878 38.99 -26.74 -40.39
N SER A 879 39.30 -25.60 -39.76
CA SER A 879 40.53 -24.84 -40.08
C SER A 879 41.56 -24.73 -38.95
N SER A 880 41.38 -25.41 -37.83
CA SER A 880 42.34 -25.35 -36.73
C SER A 880 42.50 -26.70 -36.06
N PHE A 881 43.04 -27.68 -36.79
CA PHE A 881 43.82 -28.82 -36.28
C PHE A 881 44.53 -29.51 -37.46
N THR A 882 45.63 -28.91 -37.91
CA THR A 882 46.78 -29.58 -38.56
C THR A 882 48.04 -29.05 -37.94
#